data_AF-A0AAN9W6C7-F1
#
_entry.id   AF-A0AAN9W6C7-F1
#
_cell.length_a   1.000
_cell.length_b   1.000
_cell.length_c   1.000
_cell.angle_alpha   90.00
_cell.angle_beta   90.00
_cell.angle_gamma   90.00
#
_symmetry.space_group_name_H-M   'P 1'
#
loop_
_entity.id
_entity.type
_entity.pdbx_description
1 polymer ?
#
loop_
_entity_poly.entity_id
_entity_poly.type
_entity_poly.pdbx_seq_one_letter_code
_entity_poly.pdbx_strand_id
1 'polypeptide(L)'
;MEAAAVEAANASRRGAPGGPRAARWWCLAAIAVLLVAARGGPQPAAAQAPDQITEDWIKKYLREEYEPEVTRQCNRLNNAEWTYETNINEDTEAALQNATLEYAAFEKEQWQNYFSRVNYTEFEDEVLIRQLDSLSVLGIPALGLTDLEELSTSTTNMTSTYSTAKICPYKKQACALNEMLSLDPGIEEIISKSRDYDELTYVWKAWRDASGKLMRENYKKYVQLNNKAAEMNGFEDMGEMWRHDYDSESLKEEMLGLWETIEPLYVELHKYVRTKLKQHYGEQLVASDGLLPAHVLGNMWAQSWGNIFDLVKPFPEGSAVNVTQSLIDQGYDALRMFKTSDDFYISLGLANNSVSYGKDAMLVRPTDREVVCHASAWDFCNGKDYRIKMCTKINMEDFVTIHHEMGHIQYFIQYKDQPYVFRKGANPGFHEAIGDTIALSVSTPKHLKEVGLLGKDYPDTEEDNINALMAMALDKVAFLPFGLLIDMWRWDVFSGNVTSDQWNEHWWYLRKTIQRIKPPVPRNEEDFDPGAKFHVPGDSQYIAYFIAHVLQFQFHKSLCEAAGQYNPNDTNSEPLHKCDIFRSIEAGNLLRKGLQLGGSTHWRDALEAITGQREYSGEPLLEYFKPLYDFLVSENTKSEGKGEVIEDKPIEEKPKGDVEESVVPAKKNEVPSNGLSSQESAVKDVKGPEETKSQEPTDQTVPIVVGCVLGALLVCILIGYVIFRRRAAKRSADIPSTTGSKALP
;
A
#
# COMPACT_ATOMS: atom_id res chain seq x y z
N MET A 1 -14.83 35.68 -18.14
CA MET A 1 -13.36 35.73 -18.35
C MET A 1 -12.97 35.42 -19.79
N GLU A 2 -13.51 34.38 -20.43
CA GLU A 2 -13.20 34.06 -21.84
C GLU A 2 -13.55 35.17 -22.84
N ALA A 3 -14.68 35.88 -22.69
CA ALA A 3 -15.04 36.99 -23.59
C ALA A 3 -14.04 38.16 -23.55
N ALA A 4 -13.46 38.45 -22.38
CA ALA A 4 -12.46 39.51 -22.20
C ALA A 4 -11.07 39.10 -22.75
N ALA A 5 -10.73 37.80 -22.70
CA ALA A 5 -9.50 37.27 -23.28
C ALA A 5 -9.52 37.30 -24.81
N VAL A 6 -10.69 37.06 -25.43
CA VAL A 6 -10.88 37.13 -26.89
C VAL A 6 -10.80 38.58 -27.40
N GLU A 7 -11.29 39.54 -26.64
CA GLU A 7 -11.21 40.97 -27.00
C GLU A 7 -9.77 41.53 -26.87
N ALA A 8 -9.01 41.09 -25.85
CA ALA A 8 -7.61 41.44 -25.66
C ALA A 8 -6.70 40.86 -26.78
N ALA A 9 -6.98 39.64 -27.25
CA ALA A 9 -6.26 39.03 -28.37
C ALA A 9 -6.50 39.77 -29.70
N ASN A 10 -7.71 40.32 -29.89
CA ASN A 10 -8.08 41.07 -31.09
C ASN A 10 -7.51 42.51 -31.11
N ALA A 11 -7.30 43.12 -29.94
CA ALA A 11 -6.66 44.44 -29.83
C ALA A 11 -5.15 44.41 -30.14
N SER A 12 -4.46 43.32 -29.82
CA SER A 12 -3.04 43.11 -30.14
C SER A 12 -2.76 43.04 -31.66
N ARG A 13 -3.73 42.58 -32.45
CA ARG A 13 -3.61 42.48 -33.92
C ARG A 13 -3.80 43.81 -34.67
N ARG A 14 -4.36 44.84 -34.03
CA ARG A 14 -4.58 46.17 -34.64
C ARG A 14 -3.55 47.14 -34.10
N GLY A 15 -2.34 47.12 -34.66
CA GLY A 15 -1.20 47.93 -34.23
C GLY A 15 -1.58 49.40 -33.98
N ALA A 16 -1.56 49.81 -32.71
CA ALA A 16 -1.69 51.19 -32.28
C ALA A 16 -0.42 51.63 -31.52
N PRO A 17 0.03 52.89 -31.66
CA PRO A 17 1.36 53.29 -31.23
C PRO A 17 1.44 53.47 -29.71
N GLY A 18 2.43 52.81 -29.11
CA GLY A 18 2.73 52.90 -27.69
C GLY A 18 3.26 54.27 -27.30
N GLY A 19 2.45 55.01 -26.53
CA GLY A 19 2.87 56.21 -25.82
C GLY A 19 2.57 56.10 -24.32
N PRO A 20 3.25 56.89 -23.46
CA PRO A 20 3.17 56.80 -21.99
C PRO A 20 1.77 57.04 -21.39
N ARG A 21 0.81 57.51 -22.19
CA ARG A 21 -0.60 57.62 -21.81
C ARG A 21 -1.35 56.28 -21.85
N ALA A 22 -0.98 55.34 -22.72
CA ALA A 22 -1.58 54.01 -22.75
C ALA A 22 -1.22 53.20 -21.49
N ALA A 23 0.03 53.24 -21.05
CA ALA A 23 0.48 52.55 -19.83
C ALA A 23 -0.30 53.00 -18.56
N ARG A 24 -0.70 54.27 -18.48
CA ARG A 24 -1.53 54.79 -17.36
C ARG A 24 -2.96 54.23 -17.37
N TRP A 25 -3.57 54.04 -18.53
CA TRP A 25 -4.90 53.44 -18.64
C TRP A 25 -4.86 51.93 -18.34
N TRP A 26 -3.79 51.25 -18.70
CA TRP A 26 -3.58 49.83 -18.38
C TRP A 26 -3.32 49.59 -16.90
N CYS A 27 -2.57 50.47 -16.21
CA CYS A 27 -2.42 50.42 -14.75
C CYS A 27 -3.74 50.71 -14.01
N LEU A 28 -4.53 51.70 -14.46
CA LEU A 28 -5.82 52.01 -13.83
C LEU A 28 -6.86 50.91 -14.05
N ALA A 29 -6.88 50.27 -15.24
CA ALA A 29 -7.73 49.12 -15.51
C ALA A 29 -7.29 47.87 -14.72
N ALA A 30 -5.99 47.62 -14.57
CA ALA A 30 -5.48 46.53 -13.75
C ALA A 30 -5.78 46.73 -12.26
N ILE A 31 -5.69 47.97 -11.75
CA ILE A 31 -6.07 48.31 -10.37
C ILE A 31 -7.59 48.18 -10.17
N ALA A 32 -8.42 48.55 -11.16
CA ALA A 32 -9.87 48.36 -11.09
C ALA A 32 -10.26 46.87 -11.14
N VAL A 33 -9.58 46.04 -11.94
CA VAL A 33 -9.80 44.59 -11.98
C VAL A 33 -9.29 43.93 -10.69
N LEU A 34 -8.20 44.41 -10.09
CA LEU A 34 -7.72 43.97 -8.77
C LEU A 34 -8.65 44.39 -7.64
N LEU A 35 -9.29 45.57 -7.70
CA LEU A 35 -10.28 46.01 -6.72
C LEU A 35 -11.63 45.29 -6.86
N VAL A 36 -11.98 44.84 -8.08
CA VAL A 36 -13.16 43.99 -8.31
C VAL A 36 -12.86 42.52 -7.97
N ALA A 37 -11.62 42.04 -8.13
CA ALA A 37 -11.20 40.72 -7.66
C ALA A 37 -11.01 40.65 -6.14
N ALA A 38 -10.61 41.76 -5.49
CA ALA A 38 -10.55 41.88 -4.02
C ALA A 38 -11.93 42.08 -3.38
N ARG A 39 -12.94 42.48 -4.15
CA ARG A 39 -14.35 42.29 -3.81
C ARG A 39 -14.80 40.94 -4.36
N GLY A 40 -14.29 39.87 -3.75
CA GLY A 40 -15.00 38.59 -3.82
C GLY A 40 -16.47 38.88 -3.55
N GLY A 41 -17.36 38.57 -4.51
CA GLY A 41 -18.77 38.44 -4.17
C GLY A 41 -18.85 37.52 -2.96
N PRO A 42 -19.81 37.71 -2.03
CA PRO A 42 -19.86 36.90 -0.82
C PRO A 42 -19.80 35.44 -1.24
N GLN A 43 -18.66 34.79 -0.95
CA GLN A 43 -18.65 33.35 -0.78
C GLN A 43 -19.79 33.09 0.20
N PRO A 44 -20.72 32.16 -0.08
CA PRO A 44 -21.65 31.75 0.95
C PRO A 44 -20.78 31.43 2.16
N ALA A 45 -20.95 32.18 3.24
CA ALA A 45 -20.25 31.89 4.47
C ALA A 45 -20.53 30.42 4.75
N ALA A 46 -19.49 29.60 4.91
CA ALA A 46 -19.66 28.24 5.40
C ALA A 46 -20.60 28.35 6.60
N ALA A 47 -21.74 27.65 6.53
CA ALA A 47 -22.74 27.75 7.57
C ALA A 47 -22.03 27.39 8.88
N GLN A 48 -21.86 28.36 9.78
CA GLN A 48 -21.20 28.10 11.05
C GLN A 48 -21.96 26.96 11.71
N ALA A 49 -21.23 25.90 12.07
CA ALA A 49 -21.79 24.76 12.77
C ALA A 49 -22.61 25.26 13.98
N PRO A 50 -23.79 24.69 14.23
CA PRO A 50 -24.61 25.07 15.37
C PRO A 50 -23.83 24.85 16.68
N ASP A 51 -24.26 25.53 17.75
CA ASP A 51 -23.66 25.36 19.08
C ASP A 51 -23.73 23.89 19.54
N GLN A 52 -24.84 23.21 19.24
CA GLN A 52 -25.03 21.77 19.44
C GLN A 52 -25.29 21.08 18.10
N ILE A 53 -24.47 20.08 17.78
CA ILE A 53 -24.62 19.25 16.59
C ILE A 53 -25.52 18.06 16.93
N THR A 54 -26.74 18.03 16.38
CA THR A 54 -27.69 16.93 16.56
C THR A 54 -27.51 15.86 15.48
N GLU A 55 -28.05 14.66 15.73
CA GLU A 55 -28.04 13.55 14.78
C GLU A 55 -28.64 13.95 13.41
N ASP A 56 -29.83 14.55 13.38
CA ASP A 56 -30.46 15.01 12.14
C ASP A 56 -29.65 16.08 11.40
N TRP A 57 -29.01 16.98 12.15
CA TRP A 57 -28.22 18.05 11.56
C TRP A 57 -26.97 17.48 10.89
N ILE A 58 -26.24 16.59 11.57
CA ILE A 58 -24.99 16.03 11.03
C ILE A 58 -25.27 15.09 9.84
N LYS A 59 -26.35 14.30 9.87
CA LYS A 59 -26.80 13.53 8.70
C LYS A 59 -27.02 14.42 7.48
N LYS A 60 -27.67 15.57 7.68
CA LYS A 60 -27.91 16.53 6.61
C LYS A 60 -26.61 17.15 6.12
N TYR A 61 -25.73 17.59 7.03
CA TYR A 61 -24.42 18.15 6.71
C TYR A 61 -23.57 17.20 5.88
N LEU A 62 -23.46 15.94 6.33
CA LEU A 62 -22.72 14.90 5.63
C LEU A 62 -23.19 14.77 4.19
N ARG A 63 -24.50 14.59 3.99
CA ARG A 63 -25.10 14.38 2.66
C ARG A 63 -25.01 15.61 1.74
N GLU A 64 -25.28 16.81 2.27
CA GLU A 64 -25.50 18.01 1.44
C GLU A 64 -24.25 18.86 1.25
N GLU A 65 -23.30 18.81 2.18
CA GLU A 65 -22.11 19.67 2.17
C GLU A 65 -20.81 18.85 2.14
N TYR A 66 -20.62 17.91 3.07
CA TYR A 66 -19.37 17.16 3.18
C TYR A 66 -19.13 16.21 2.01
N GLU A 67 -20.08 15.32 1.69
CA GLU A 67 -19.94 14.28 0.63
C GLU A 67 -19.58 14.88 -0.74
N PRO A 68 -20.27 15.94 -1.24
CA PRO A 68 -19.87 16.58 -2.51
C PRO A 68 -18.47 17.21 -2.46
N GLU A 69 -18.08 17.79 -1.31
CA GLU A 69 -16.81 18.51 -1.20
C GLU A 69 -15.64 17.55 -0.99
N VAL A 70 -15.73 16.56 -0.11
CA VAL A 70 -14.67 15.57 0.08
C VAL A 70 -14.41 14.79 -1.21
N THR A 71 -15.45 14.44 -1.96
CA THR A 71 -15.32 13.82 -3.28
C THR A 71 -14.55 14.71 -4.26
N ARG A 72 -14.81 16.04 -4.25
CA ARG A 72 -14.13 17.01 -5.10
C ARG A 72 -12.65 17.15 -4.71
N GLN A 73 -12.37 17.21 -3.41
CA GLN A 73 -11.03 17.35 -2.87
C GLN A 73 -10.19 16.09 -3.12
N CYS A 74 -10.75 14.90 -2.85
CA CYS A 74 -10.11 13.63 -3.21
C CYS A 74 -9.83 13.56 -4.73
N ASN A 75 -10.81 13.89 -5.57
CA ASN A 75 -10.62 13.86 -7.02
C ASN A 75 -9.45 14.76 -7.48
N ARG A 76 -9.26 15.93 -6.85
CA ARG A 76 -8.12 16.80 -7.14
C ARG A 76 -6.80 16.16 -6.72
N LEU A 77 -6.73 15.61 -5.52
CA LEU A 77 -5.55 14.93 -5.00
C LEU A 77 -5.16 13.77 -5.93
N ASN A 78 -6.09 12.87 -6.22
CA ASN A 78 -5.81 11.67 -7.03
C ASN A 78 -5.44 12.03 -8.48
N ASN A 79 -5.95 13.15 -9.03
CA ASN A 79 -5.48 13.64 -10.33
C ASN A 79 -4.05 14.18 -10.29
N ALA A 80 -3.66 14.90 -9.22
CA ALA A 80 -2.31 15.39 -9.06
C ALA A 80 -1.32 14.22 -8.88
N GLU A 81 -1.69 13.25 -8.05
CA GLU A 81 -0.89 12.05 -7.79
C GLU A 81 -0.74 11.18 -9.02
N TRP A 82 -1.83 10.89 -9.72
CA TRP A 82 -1.80 10.19 -11.01
C TRP A 82 -0.88 10.88 -12.02
N THR A 83 -0.94 12.22 -12.09
CA THR A 83 -0.10 13.00 -13.00
C THR A 83 1.38 12.86 -12.65
N TYR A 84 1.73 12.90 -11.36
CA TYR A 84 3.09 12.67 -10.90
C TYR A 84 3.56 11.24 -11.19
N GLU A 85 2.80 10.22 -10.78
CA GLU A 85 3.19 8.83 -10.96
C GLU A 85 3.33 8.40 -12.42
N THR A 86 2.57 9.03 -13.31
CA THR A 86 2.63 8.77 -14.76
C THR A 86 3.52 9.75 -15.52
N ASN A 87 4.14 10.73 -14.85
CA ASN A 87 5.09 11.69 -15.44
C ASN A 87 5.94 12.36 -14.36
N ILE A 88 6.96 11.66 -13.86
CA ILE A 88 7.77 12.12 -12.72
C ILE A 88 8.69 13.29 -13.12
N ASN A 89 8.48 14.47 -12.53
CA ASN A 89 9.34 15.65 -12.64
C ASN A 89 9.02 16.69 -11.53
N GLU A 90 9.88 17.70 -11.38
CA GLU A 90 9.77 18.76 -10.36
C GLU A 90 8.41 19.49 -10.39
N ASP A 91 7.86 19.78 -11.58
CA ASP A 91 6.58 20.52 -11.70
C ASP A 91 5.41 19.66 -11.19
N THR A 92 5.40 18.37 -11.55
CA THR A 92 4.36 17.43 -11.11
C THR A 92 4.47 17.08 -9.63
N GLU A 93 5.69 17.01 -9.09
CA GLU A 93 5.94 16.78 -7.67
C GLU A 93 5.42 17.96 -6.85
N ALA A 94 5.72 19.19 -7.26
CA ALA A 94 5.22 20.40 -6.61
C ALA A 94 3.68 20.50 -6.68
N ALA A 95 3.07 20.09 -7.80
CA ALA A 95 1.62 20.05 -7.94
C ALA A 95 0.97 19.02 -7.00
N LEU A 96 1.56 17.83 -6.87
CA LEU A 96 1.13 16.81 -5.91
C LEU A 96 1.25 17.33 -4.48
N GLN A 97 2.41 17.87 -4.08
CA GLN A 97 2.61 18.42 -2.74
C GLN A 97 1.57 19.49 -2.38
N ASN A 98 1.27 20.41 -3.32
CA ASN A 98 0.24 21.42 -3.09
C ASN A 98 -1.15 20.80 -2.91
N ALA A 99 -1.52 19.83 -3.75
CA ALA A 99 -2.81 19.15 -3.64
C ALA A 99 -2.94 18.35 -2.32
N THR A 100 -1.86 17.69 -1.87
CA THR A 100 -1.80 17.00 -0.58
C THR A 100 -2.01 17.95 0.59
N LEU A 101 -1.35 19.12 0.58
CA LEU A 101 -1.50 20.12 1.64
C LEU A 101 -2.90 20.75 1.65
N GLU A 102 -3.47 21.04 0.47
CA GLU A 102 -4.85 21.53 0.34
C GLU A 102 -5.86 20.52 0.90
N TYR A 103 -5.71 19.23 0.56
CA TYR A 103 -6.57 18.16 1.05
C TYR A 103 -6.45 17.99 2.58
N ALA A 104 -5.23 17.94 3.12
CA ALA A 104 -5.01 17.83 4.56
C ALA A 104 -5.56 19.04 5.35
N ALA A 105 -5.46 20.26 4.78
CA ALA A 105 -6.05 21.46 5.37
C ALA A 105 -7.59 21.38 5.40
N PHE A 106 -8.19 20.89 4.31
CA PHE A 106 -9.64 20.64 4.26
C PHE A 106 -10.05 19.63 5.35
N GLU A 107 -9.41 18.46 5.43
CA GLU A 107 -9.76 17.44 6.45
C GLU A 107 -9.67 18.00 7.87
N LYS A 108 -8.61 18.74 8.17
CA LYS A 108 -8.43 19.40 9.47
C LYS A 108 -9.53 20.41 9.76
N GLU A 109 -9.91 21.23 8.78
CA GLU A 109 -11.02 22.19 8.92
C GLU A 109 -12.35 21.46 9.20
N GLN A 110 -12.66 20.40 8.45
CA GLN A 110 -13.87 19.61 8.64
C GLN A 110 -13.92 18.98 10.03
N TRP A 111 -12.80 18.42 10.47
CA TRP A 111 -12.69 17.81 11.78
C TRP A 111 -12.85 18.84 12.90
N GLN A 112 -12.18 19.98 12.83
CA GLN A 112 -12.24 21.05 13.85
C GLN A 112 -13.64 21.68 13.95
N ASN A 113 -14.28 21.93 12.81
CA ASN A 113 -15.57 22.62 12.80
C ASN A 113 -16.74 21.68 13.16
N TYR A 114 -16.62 20.39 12.83
CA TYR A 114 -17.72 19.42 12.93
C TYR A 114 -17.35 18.18 13.73
N PHE A 115 -16.51 17.28 13.21
CA PHE A 115 -16.38 15.90 13.73
C PHE A 115 -15.84 15.81 15.15
N SER A 116 -14.88 16.66 15.53
CA SER A 116 -14.34 16.75 16.89
C SER A 116 -15.34 17.23 17.95
N ARG A 117 -16.48 17.79 17.54
CA ARG A 117 -17.49 18.41 18.41
C ARG A 117 -18.74 17.55 18.58
N VAL A 118 -18.87 16.46 17.82
CA VAL A 118 -20.05 15.59 17.87
C VAL A 118 -19.86 14.52 18.93
N ASN A 119 -20.76 14.44 19.90
CA ASN A 119 -20.90 13.25 20.74
C ASN A 119 -21.86 12.28 20.06
N TYR A 120 -21.33 11.40 19.22
CA TYR A 120 -22.14 10.46 18.42
C TYR A 120 -22.48 9.16 19.17
N THR A 121 -21.92 8.94 20.37
CA THR A 121 -22.11 7.69 21.14
C THR A 121 -23.56 7.49 21.62
N GLU A 122 -24.37 8.55 21.62
CA GLU A 122 -25.78 8.53 22.02
C GLU A 122 -26.76 8.50 20.83
N PHE A 123 -26.26 8.45 19.59
CA PHE A 123 -27.10 8.41 18.39
C PHE A 123 -27.78 7.05 18.22
N GLU A 124 -28.88 7.01 17.45
CA GLU A 124 -29.61 5.76 17.19
C GLU A 124 -29.17 5.06 15.90
N ASP A 125 -28.67 5.80 14.92
CA ASP A 125 -28.28 5.27 13.61
C ASP A 125 -26.85 4.72 13.62
N GLU A 126 -26.74 3.39 13.67
CA GLU A 126 -25.46 2.66 13.71
C GLU A 126 -24.55 2.97 12.51
N VAL A 127 -25.11 3.20 11.32
CA VAL A 127 -24.33 3.54 10.11
C VAL A 127 -23.74 4.94 10.25
N LEU A 128 -24.51 5.88 10.78
CA LEU A 128 -24.00 7.22 11.09
C LEU A 128 -22.93 7.16 12.17
N ILE A 129 -23.12 6.37 13.24
CA ILE A 129 -22.13 6.19 14.31
C ILE A 129 -20.81 5.73 13.71
N ARG A 130 -20.83 4.69 12.87
CA ARG A 130 -19.62 4.19 12.21
C ARG A 130 -18.98 5.23 11.28
N GLN A 131 -19.80 6.00 10.55
CA GLN A 131 -19.30 7.07 9.69
C GLN A 131 -18.60 8.16 10.53
N LEU A 132 -19.18 8.56 11.65
CA LEU A 132 -18.62 9.57 12.54
C LEU A 132 -17.42 9.06 13.33
N ASP A 133 -17.40 7.77 13.70
CA ASP A 133 -16.25 7.13 14.31
C ASP A 133 -15.02 7.26 13.42
N SER A 134 -15.14 6.84 12.15
CA SER A 134 -14.03 6.98 11.20
C SER A 134 -13.66 8.43 10.91
N LEU A 135 -14.62 9.36 10.86
CA LEU A 135 -14.36 10.79 10.62
C LEU A 135 -13.83 11.53 11.85
N SER A 136 -13.95 10.94 13.04
CA SER A 136 -13.42 11.48 14.29
C SER A 136 -11.92 11.23 14.44
N VAL A 137 -11.37 10.27 13.70
CA VAL A 137 -9.92 10.03 13.60
C VAL A 137 -9.36 10.87 12.46
N LEU A 138 -8.67 11.97 12.81
CA LEU A 138 -8.06 12.86 11.84
C LEU A 138 -6.75 12.28 11.26
N GLY A 139 -6.03 11.48 12.03
CA GLY A 139 -4.73 10.91 11.67
C GLY A 139 -3.60 11.94 11.68
N ILE A 140 -2.67 11.82 10.72
CA ILE A 140 -1.46 12.66 10.60
C ILE A 140 -1.73 14.18 10.55
N PRO A 141 -2.78 14.68 9.86
CA PRO A 141 -3.12 16.10 9.86
C PRO A 141 -3.42 16.70 11.25
N ALA A 142 -3.58 15.89 12.31
CA ALA A 142 -3.66 16.37 13.68
C ALA A 142 -2.42 17.18 14.11
N LEU A 143 -1.24 16.81 13.62
CA LEU A 143 0.03 17.48 13.91
C LEU A 143 0.00 18.99 13.59
N GLY A 144 0.81 19.76 14.32
CA GLY A 144 1.10 21.15 13.97
C GLY A 144 1.94 21.25 12.70
N LEU A 145 1.91 22.38 12.00
CA LEU A 145 2.61 22.55 10.71
C LEU A 145 4.09 22.17 10.77
N THR A 146 4.81 22.58 11.82
CA THR A 146 6.24 22.25 11.99
C THR A 146 6.50 20.75 12.12
N ASP A 147 5.69 20.05 12.92
CA ASP A 147 5.82 18.60 13.09
C ASP A 147 5.43 17.86 11.81
N LEU A 148 4.39 18.34 11.11
CA LEU A 148 3.95 17.78 9.84
C LEU A 148 5.02 17.93 8.74
N GLU A 149 5.64 19.12 8.64
CA GLU A 149 6.76 19.36 7.73
C GLU A 149 7.96 18.46 8.05
N GLU A 150 8.26 18.25 9.34
CA GLU A 150 9.38 17.39 9.77
C GLU A 150 9.10 15.90 9.52
N LEU A 151 7.85 15.45 9.71
CA LEU A 151 7.42 14.10 9.35
C LEU A 151 7.53 13.89 7.85
N SER A 152 6.94 14.79 7.06
CA SER A 152 7.01 14.77 5.59
C SER A 152 8.45 14.73 5.09
N THR A 153 9.33 15.54 5.68
CA THR A 153 10.77 15.56 5.33
C THR A 153 11.44 14.23 5.67
N SER A 154 11.16 13.67 6.85
CA SER A 154 11.73 12.39 7.28
C SER A 154 11.29 11.25 6.36
N THR A 155 9.98 11.14 6.06
CA THR A 155 9.42 10.14 5.14
C THR A 155 9.98 10.30 3.73
N THR A 156 10.09 11.53 3.22
CA THR A 156 10.68 11.81 1.89
C THR A 156 12.16 11.42 1.83
N ASN A 157 12.93 11.74 2.88
CA ASN A 157 14.34 11.35 2.94
C ASN A 157 14.50 9.82 2.92
N MET A 158 13.66 9.09 3.65
CA MET A 158 13.72 7.63 3.68
C MET A 158 13.33 7.02 2.33
N THR A 159 12.21 7.43 1.74
CA THR A 159 11.76 6.94 0.42
C THR A 159 12.71 7.31 -0.71
N SER A 160 13.29 8.51 -0.69
CA SER A 160 14.34 8.95 -1.63
C SER A 160 15.62 8.13 -1.48
N THR A 161 16.06 7.89 -0.23
CA THR A 161 17.22 7.02 0.05
C THR A 161 16.99 5.62 -0.51
N TYR A 162 15.76 5.07 -0.39
CA TYR A 162 15.42 3.75 -0.91
C TYR A 162 15.46 3.72 -2.45
N SER A 163 14.72 4.63 -3.08
CA SER A 163 14.50 4.65 -4.52
C SER A 163 15.74 5.00 -5.33
N THR A 164 16.66 5.78 -4.76
CA THR A 164 17.91 6.20 -5.41
C THR A 164 19.12 5.34 -5.05
N ALA A 165 18.97 4.40 -4.11
CA ALA A 165 20.05 3.50 -3.71
C ALA A 165 20.56 2.66 -4.89
N LYS A 166 21.88 2.59 -5.01
CA LYS A 166 22.57 1.78 -6.02
C LYS A 166 23.80 1.11 -5.42
N ILE A 167 24.17 -0.03 -5.98
CA ILE A 167 25.37 -0.77 -5.60
C ILE A 167 26.29 -0.96 -6.80
N CYS A 168 27.59 -1.16 -6.56
CA CYS A 168 28.47 -1.62 -7.62
C CYS A 168 28.27 -3.11 -7.91
N PRO A 169 28.53 -3.59 -9.13
CA PRO A 169 28.48 -5.01 -9.43
C PRO A 169 29.49 -5.83 -8.61
N TYR A 170 29.15 -7.06 -8.25
CA TYR A 170 29.99 -7.97 -7.44
C TYR A 170 31.43 -8.10 -7.98
N LYS A 171 31.56 -8.28 -9.30
CA LYS A 171 32.87 -8.44 -9.99
C LYS A 171 33.64 -7.13 -10.16
N LYS A 172 33.02 -5.97 -9.89
CA LYS A 172 33.61 -4.64 -10.04
C LYS A 172 33.09 -3.71 -8.93
N GLN A 173 33.52 -3.95 -7.70
CA GLN A 173 33.05 -3.18 -6.53
C GLN A 173 33.56 -1.72 -6.50
N ALA A 174 34.57 -1.40 -7.31
CA ALA A 174 34.96 -0.03 -7.64
C ALA A 174 34.49 0.28 -9.07
N CYS A 175 33.24 0.72 -9.19
CA CYS A 175 32.58 1.00 -10.46
C CYS A 175 32.34 2.50 -10.66
N ALA A 176 32.16 2.91 -11.92
CA ALA A 176 31.70 4.25 -12.23
C ALA A 176 30.19 4.38 -12.00
N LEU A 177 29.67 5.61 -11.84
CA LEU A 177 28.25 5.86 -11.56
C LEU A 177 27.30 5.24 -12.60
N ASN A 178 27.72 5.20 -13.87
CA ASN A 178 26.94 4.63 -14.98
C ASN A 178 26.96 3.09 -15.02
N GLU A 179 27.75 2.45 -14.17
CA GLU A 179 27.86 1.00 -14.04
C GLU A 179 27.17 0.48 -12.76
N MET A 180 26.66 1.37 -11.92
CA MET A 180 25.96 1.02 -10.70
C MET A 180 24.58 0.40 -11.00
N LEU A 181 24.18 -0.55 -10.17
CA LEU A 181 22.94 -1.29 -10.27
C LEU A 181 21.90 -0.68 -9.32
N SER A 182 20.74 -0.30 -9.85
CA SER A 182 19.53 -0.02 -9.06
C SER A 182 18.86 -1.32 -8.61
N LEU A 183 17.90 -1.23 -7.67
CA LEU A 183 17.09 -2.38 -7.24
C LEU A 183 16.44 -3.09 -8.43
N ASP A 184 15.56 -2.39 -9.14
CA ASP A 184 14.98 -2.82 -10.41
C ASP A 184 15.65 -2.04 -11.57
N PRO A 185 16.11 -2.69 -12.66
CA PRO A 185 16.12 -4.14 -12.87
C PRO A 185 17.38 -4.85 -12.36
N GLY A 186 18.45 -4.11 -12.03
CA GLY A 186 19.80 -4.66 -11.89
C GLY A 186 19.94 -5.69 -10.77
N ILE A 187 19.63 -5.30 -9.54
CA ILE A 187 19.76 -6.17 -8.36
C ILE A 187 18.72 -7.30 -8.39
N GLU A 188 17.48 -7.01 -8.78
CA GLU A 188 16.40 -8.00 -8.88
C GLU A 188 16.70 -9.08 -9.91
N GLU A 189 17.28 -8.73 -11.05
CA GLU A 189 17.74 -9.71 -12.04
C GLU A 189 18.81 -10.64 -11.47
N ILE A 190 19.77 -10.10 -10.71
CA ILE A 190 20.82 -10.92 -10.09
C ILE A 190 20.22 -11.83 -9.03
N ILE A 191 19.41 -11.31 -8.10
CA ILE A 191 18.93 -12.11 -6.97
C ILE A 191 17.92 -13.19 -7.38
N SER A 192 17.20 -12.98 -8.49
CA SER A 192 16.27 -13.97 -9.04
C SER A 192 16.98 -15.08 -9.82
N LYS A 193 18.04 -14.75 -10.58
CA LYS A 193 18.68 -15.69 -11.53
C LYS A 193 20.01 -16.26 -11.06
N SER A 194 20.79 -15.51 -10.27
CA SER A 194 22.09 -15.98 -9.84
C SER A 194 21.96 -17.18 -8.90
N ARG A 195 22.93 -18.07 -9.01
CA ARG A 195 23.12 -19.24 -8.14
C ARG A 195 24.51 -19.24 -7.51
N ASP A 196 25.23 -18.11 -7.61
CA ASP A 196 26.53 -17.91 -6.98
C ASP A 196 26.31 -17.39 -5.55
N TYR A 197 26.67 -18.22 -4.56
CA TYR A 197 26.44 -17.92 -3.13
C TYR A 197 27.13 -16.62 -2.68
N ASP A 198 28.33 -16.34 -3.18
CA ASP A 198 29.11 -15.17 -2.78
C ASP A 198 28.60 -13.89 -3.46
N GLU A 199 28.18 -13.99 -4.72
CA GLU A 199 27.51 -12.89 -5.42
C GLU A 199 26.19 -12.51 -4.72
N LEU A 200 25.37 -13.51 -4.38
CA LEU A 200 24.12 -13.29 -3.63
C LEU A 200 24.39 -12.69 -2.25
N THR A 201 25.46 -13.13 -1.56
CA THR A 201 25.83 -12.59 -0.24
C THR A 201 26.21 -11.12 -0.35
N TYR A 202 27.03 -10.79 -1.36
CA TYR A 202 27.45 -9.42 -1.63
C TYR A 202 26.27 -8.52 -1.94
N VAL A 203 25.43 -8.91 -2.90
CA VAL A 203 24.30 -8.09 -3.36
C VAL A 203 23.30 -7.85 -2.21
N TRP A 204 23.00 -8.90 -1.44
CA TRP A 204 22.10 -8.82 -0.29
C TRP A 204 22.59 -7.82 0.77
N LYS A 205 23.90 -7.84 1.07
CA LYS A 205 24.52 -6.97 2.07
C LYS A 205 24.65 -5.54 1.54
N ALA A 206 25.17 -5.39 0.32
CA ALA A 206 25.40 -4.09 -0.30
C ALA A 206 24.09 -3.30 -0.45
N TRP A 207 22.98 -3.97 -0.76
CA TRP A 207 21.67 -3.33 -0.77
C TRP A 207 21.29 -2.75 0.59
N ARG A 208 21.44 -3.53 1.68
CA ARG A 208 21.13 -3.08 3.05
C ARG A 208 22.03 -1.94 3.53
N ASP A 209 23.30 -1.99 3.17
CA ASP A 209 24.25 -0.91 3.48
C ASP A 209 23.92 0.38 2.72
N ALA A 210 23.51 0.28 1.45
CA ALA A 210 23.21 1.42 0.59
C ALA A 210 21.80 2.00 0.79
N SER A 211 20.88 1.24 1.40
CA SER A 211 19.49 1.66 1.67
C SER A 211 19.23 1.79 3.17
N GLY A 212 18.78 0.70 3.81
CA GLY A 212 18.28 0.68 5.18
C GLY A 212 19.21 1.34 6.19
N LYS A 213 20.51 1.03 6.16
CA LYS A 213 21.50 1.61 7.10
C LYS A 213 21.46 3.15 7.16
N LEU A 214 21.17 3.82 6.05
CA LEU A 214 21.18 5.28 5.95
C LEU A 214 19.91 5.95 6.49
N MET A 215 18.85 5.18 6.78
CA MET A 215 17.54 5.71 7.15
C MET A 215 17.28 5.74 8.66
N ARG A 216 18.15 5.13 9.47
CA ARG A 216 17.89 4.89 10.90
C ARG A 216 17.50 6.14 11.69
N GLU A 217 18.17 7.27 11.46
CA GLU A 217 17.86 8.53 12.17
C GLU A 217 16.55 9.16 11.69
N ASN A 218 16.26 9.14 10.39
CA ASN A 218 14.96 9.57 9.88
C ASN A 218 13.83 8.68 10.42
N TYR A 219 14.08 7.37 10.57
CA TYR A 219 13.08 6.44 11.10
C TYR A 219 12.77 6.70 12.59
N LYS A 220 13.76 7.09 13.40
CA LYS A 220 13.52 7.56 14.79
C LYS A 220 12.59 8.77 14.82
N LYS A 221 12.83 9.75 13.95
CA LYS A 221 11.98 10.94 13.88
C LYS A 221 10.57 10.60 13.38
N TYR A 222 10.48 9.73 12.39
CA TYR A 222 9.23 9.18 11.88
C TYR A 222 8.41 8.49 12.99
N VAL A 223 9.00 7.58 13.78
CA VAL A 223 8.31 6.89 14.89
C VAL A 223 7.82 7.90 15.92
N GLN A 224 8.67 8.86 16.32
CA GLN A 224 8.32 9.88 17.30
C GLN A 224 7.10 10.72 16.86
N LEU A 225 7.10 11.20 15.61
CA LEU A 225 6.04 12.08 15.11
C LEU A 225 4.74 11.33 14.83
N ASN A 226 4.83 10.08 14.37
CA ASN A 226 3.66 9.21 14.18
C ASN A 226 2.98 8.88 15.51
N ASN A 227 3.74 8.51 16.55
CA ASN A 227 3.16 8.30 17.88
C ASN A 227 2.53 9.58 18.42
N LYS A 228 3.18 10.74 18.24
CA LYS A 228 2.58 12.02 18.60
C LYS A 228 1.25 12.27 17.88
N ALA A 229 1.16 11.93 16.59
CA ALA A 229 -0.09 12.04 15.84
C ALA A 229 -1.16 11.09 16.41
N ALA A 230 -0.78 9.85 16.73
CA ALA A 230 -1.69 8.85 17.32
C ALA A 230 -2.23 9.32 18.69
N GLU A 231 -1.36 9.82 19.58
CA GLU A 231 -1.75 10.41 20.87
C GLU A 231 -2.76 11.56 20.70
N MET A 232 -2.55 12.42 19.70
CA MET A 232 -3.48 13.51 19.39
C MET A 232 -4.83 13.03 18.83
N ASN A 233 -4.90 11.80 18.34
CA ASN A 233 -6.13 11.14 17.90
C ASN A 233 -6.73 10.22 18.98
N GLY A 234 -6.16 10.18 20.19
CA GLY A 234 -6.68 9.41 21.31
C GLY A 234 -6.20 7.96 21.39
N PHE A 235 -5.19 7.57 20.61
CA PHE A 235 -4.54 6.25 20.66
C PHE A 235 -3.24 6.30 21.47
N GLU A 236 -2.81 5.16 22.04
CA GLU A 236 -1.56 5.01 22.78
C GLU A 236 -0.34 5.16 21.87
N ASP A 237 -0.40 4.59 20.66
CA ASP A 237 0.69 4.64 19.68
C ASP A 237 0.18 4.50 18.24
N MET A 238 1.06 4.72 17.26
CA MET A 238 0.71 4.60 15.83
C MET A 238 0.24 3.20 15.45
N GLY A 239 0.78 2.17 16.09
CA GLY A 239 0.39 0.79 15.86
C GLY A 239 -1.05 0.53 16.27
N GLU A 240 -1.51 1.06 17.40
CA GLU A 240 -2.91 0.98 17.81
C GLU A 240 -3.82 1.72 16.81
N MET A 241 -3.46 2.95 16.43
CA MET A 241 -4.23 3.70 15.43
C MET A 241 -4.35 2.95 14.08
N TRP A 242 -3.30 2.25 13.65
CA TRP A 242 -3.38 1.38 12.47
C TRP A 242 -4.28 0.17 12.64
N ARG A 243 -4.26 -0.46 13.82
CA ARG A 243 -5.10 -1.64 14.10
C ARG A 243 -6.58 -1.28 14.25
N HIS A 244 -6.91 -0.01 14.49
CA HIS A 244 -8.30 0.49 14.57
C HIS A 244 -9.13 0.11 13.33
N ASP A 245 -8.56 0.20 12.12
CA ASP A 245 -9.25 -0.16 10.87
C ASP A 245 -9.63 -1.65 10.74
N TYR A 246 -9.21 -2.50 11.68
CA TYR A 246 -9.55 -3.92 11.73
C TYR A 246 -10.66 -4.25 12.74
N ASP A 247 -11.21 -3.25 13.45
CA ASP A 247 -12.29 -3.43 14.43
C ASP A 247 -12.00 -4.61 15.42
N SER A 248 -10.75 -4.75 15.87
CA SER A 248 -10.33 -5.83 16.79
C SER A 248 -9.32 -5.35 17.82
N GLU A 249 -9.67 -5.50 19.10
CA GLU A 249 -8.79 -5.22 20.25
C GLU A 249 -7.64 -6.24 20.36
N SER A 250 -7.80 -7.44 19.81
CA SER A 250 -6.86 -8.57 19.91
C SER A 250 -6.26 -8.98 18.56
N LEU A 251 -6.18 -8.05 17.60
CA LEU A 251 -5.74 -8.38 16.24
C LEU A 251 -4.36 -9.07 16.23
N LYS A 252 -3.43 -8.65 17.10
CA LYS A 252 -2.09 -9.21 17.18
C LYS A 252 -2.15 -10.71 17.52
N GLU A 253 -2.90 -11.06 18.56
CA GLU A 253 -3.09 -12.43 19.04
C GLU A 253 -3.89 -13.27 18.03
N GLU A 254 -4.92 -12.69 17.41
CA GLU A 254 -5.70 -13.35 16.36
C GLU A 254 -4.83 -13.73 15.15
N MET A 255 -3.95 -12.83 14.71
CA MET A 255 -3.06 -13.10 13.56
C MET A 255 -1.98 -14.14 13.89
N LEU A 256 -1.46 -14.13 15.11
CA LEU A 256 -0.52 -15.16 15.59
C LEU A 256 -1.21 -16.53 15.68
N GLY A 257 -2.41 -16.60 16.27
CA GLY A 257 -3.18 -17.84 16.33
C GLY A 257 -3.56 -18.37 14.95
N LEU A 258 -3.89 -17.48 14.00
CA LEU A 258 -4.12 -17.86 12.61
C LEU A 258 -2.87 -18.44 11.96
N TRP A 259 -1.70 -17.84 12.20
CA TRP A 259 -0.43 -18.36 11.72
C TRP A 259 -0.10 -19.74 12.30
N GLU A 260 -0.35 -19.99 13.59
CA GLU A 260 -0.14 -21.30 14.21
C GLU A 260 -0.90 -22.43 13.51
N THR A 261 -2.08 -22.15 12.96
CA THR A 261 -2.83 -23.15 12.18
C THR A 261 -2.16 -23.51 10.85
N ILE A 262 -1.47 -22.54 10.22
CA ILE A 262 -0.85 -22.69 8.89
C ILE A 262 0.62 -23.12 8.98
N GLU A 263 1.30 -22.80 10.09
CA GLU A 263 2.73 -23.07 10.31
C GLU A 263 3.15 -24.51 9.96
N PRO A 264 2.38 -25.58 10.27
CA PRO A 264 2.78 -26.94 9.91
C PRO A 264 3.04 -27.15 8.42
N LEU A 265 2.27 -26.51 7.53
CA LEU A 265 2.49 -26.56 6.09
C LEU A 265 3.78 -25.83 5.71
N TYR A 266 4.00 -24.64 6.27
CA TYR A 266 5.20 -23.85 6.03
C TYR A 266 6.47 -24.58 6.49
N VAL A 267 6.42 -25.26 7.64
CA VAL A 267 7.56 -26.02 8.17
C VAL A 267 7.96 -27.15 7.24
N GLU A 268 7.00 -27.90 6.69
CA GLU A 268 7.29 -28.97 5.73
C GLU A 268 7.84 -28.43 4.40
N LEU A 269 7.32 -27.29 3.92
CA LEU A 269 7.86 -26.58 2.76
C LEU A 269 9.30 -26.11 3.02
N HIS A 270 9.54 -25.49 4.17
CA HIS A 270 10.86 -24.99 4.58
C HIS A 270 11.90 -26.10 4.64
N LYS A 271 11.58 -27.23 5.30
CA LYS A 271 12.46 -28.42 5.37
C LYS A 271 12.83 -28.94 3.98
N TYR A 272 11.85 -29.04 3.08
CA TYR A 272 12.06 -29.51 1.73
C TYR A 272 12.98 -28.56 0.95
N VAL A 273 12.68 -27.25 0.97
CA VAL A 273 13.50 -26.22 0.31
C VAL A 273 14.91 -26.20 0.88
N ARG A 274 15.08 -26.25 2.20
CA ARG A 274 16.39 -26.33 2.86
C ARG A 274 17.20 -27.53 2.40
N THR A 275 16.57 -28.70 2.28
CA THR A 275 17.23 -29.92 1.79
C THR A 275 17.69 -29.76 0.34
N LYS A 276 16.84 -29.23 -0.55
CA LYS A 276 17.19 -28.98 -1.95
C LYS A 276 18.29 -27.94 -2.12
N LEU A 277 18.23 -26.84 -1.37
CA LEU A 277 19.28 -25.82 -1.40
C LEU A 277 20.59 -26.36 -0.84
N LYS A 278 20.57 -27.25 0.17
CA LYS A 278 21.77 -27.92 0.67
C LYS A 278 22.40 -28.84 -0.37
N GLN A 279 21.58 -29.55 -1.16
CA GLN A 279 22.06 -30.37 -2.28
C GLN A 279 22.73 -29.51 -3.36
N HIS A 280 22.22 -28.31 -3.62
CA HIS A 280 22.79 -27.39 -4.61
C HIS A 280 24.06 -26.68 -4.13
N TYR A 281 24.01 -26.02 -2.97
CA TYR A 281 25.10 -25.17 -2.46
C TYR A 281 26.16 -25.93 -1.63
N GLY A 282 25.90 -27.19 -1.27
CA GLY A 282 26.85 -28.02 -0.54
C GLY A 282 27.29 -27.38 0.79
N GLU A 283 28.58 -27.33 1.04
CA GLU A 283 29.15 -26.82 2.30
C GLU A 283 28.94 -25.30 2.51
N GLN A 284 28.73 -24.52 1.44
CA GLN A 284 28.50 -23.07 1.54
C GLN A 284 27.20 -22.77 2.31
N LEU A 285 26.17 -23.61 2.14
CA LEU A 285 24.93 -23.50 2.90
C LEU A 285 25.08 -24.13 4.29
N VAL A 286 25.51 -23.33 5.25
CA VAL A 286 25.54 -23.72 6.67
C VAL A 286 24.11 -23.68 7.22
N ALA A 287 23.46 -24.83 7.33
CA ALA A 287 22.08 -24.94 7.80
C ALA A 287 21.92 -25.82 9.05
N SER A 288 23.01 -26.10 9.78
CA SER A 288 23.05 -26.94 10.99
C SER A 288 22.29 -26.35 12.20
N ASP A 289 21.82 -25.12 12.09
CA ASP A 289 20.93 -24.43 13.02
C ASP A 289 19.45 -24.52 12.61
N GLY A 290 19.14 -25.22 11.51
CA GLY A 290 17.78 -25.35 11.00
C GLY A 290 17.27 -24.08 10.28
N LEU A 291 18.12 -23.09 10.01
CA LEU A 291 17.70 -21.83 9.39
C LEU A 291 18.17 -21.72 7.94
N LEU A 292 17.34 -21.10 7.10
CA LEU A 292 17.70 -20.76 5.71
C LEU A 292 18.43 -19.39 5.67
N PRO A 293 19.57 -19.26 4.98
CA PRO A 293 20.17 -17.95 4.74
C PRO A 293 19.29 -17.08 3.81
N ALA A 294 18.98 -15.85 4.20
CA ALA A 294 18.00 -15.00 3.51
C ALA A 294 18.30 -14.70 2.02
N HIS A 295 19.58 -14.70 1.63
CA HIS A 295 20.04 -14.34 0.28
C HIS A 295 19.88 -15.41 -0.82
N VAL A 296 19.59 -16.67 -0.49
CA VAL A 296 19.51 -17.78 -1.48
C VAL A 296 18.08 -18.17 -1.85
N LEU A 297 17.11 -17.29 -1.57
CA LEU A 297 15.68 -17.58 -1.75
C LEU A 297 15.07 -16.84 -2.94
N GLY A 298 15.90 -16.39 -3.88
CA GLY A 298 15.44 -15.81 -5.14
C GLY A 298 14.84 -14.40 -5.04
N ASN A 299 14.87 -13.79 -3.86
CA ASN A 299 14.26 -12.49 -3.58
C ASN A 299 15.07 -11.71 -2.52
N MET A 300 15.19 -10.39 -2.66
CA MET A 300 15.98 -9.52 -1.77
C MET A 300 15.62 -9.61 -0.28
N TRP A 301 14.36 -9.91 0.01
CA TRP A 301 13.82 -10.00 1.36
C TRP A 301 13.48 -11.45 1.74
N ALA A 302 13.62 -12.41 0.82
CA ALA A 302 13.06 -13.75 0.95
C ALA A 302 11.56 -13.74 1.26
N GLN A 303 10.81 -12.77 0.73
CA GLN A 303 9.36 -12.68 0.93
C GLN A 303 8.59 -13.67 0.07
N SER A 304 9.12 -14.03 -1.10
CA SER A 304 8.60 -15.04 -2.00
C SER A 304 9.78 -15.83 -2.57
N TRP A 305 9.57 -17.12 -2.80
CA TRP A 305 10.60 -18.08 -3.19
C TRP A 305 10.39 -18.65 -4.59
N GLY A 306 9.41 -18.15 -5.37
CA GLY A 306 9.12 -18.65 -6.72
C GLY A 306 10.33 -18.63 -7.67
N ASN A 307 11.25 -17.67 -7.50
CA ASN A 307 12.45 -17.54 -8.33
C ASN A 307 13.50 -18.67 -8.15
N ILE A 308 13.34 -19.54 -7.15
CA ILE A 308 14.17 -20.75 -6.98
C ILE A 308 13.43 -22.04 -7.34
N PHE A 309 12.26 -21.94 -7.99
CA PHE A 309 11.45 -23.09 -8.37
C PHE A 309 12.24 -24.13 -9.17
N ASP A 310 13.15 -23.71 -10.05
CA ASP A 310 14.05 -24.60 -10.81
C ASP A 310 14.91 -25.51 -9.92
N LEU A 311 15.33 -25.03 -8.73
CA LEU A 311 16.15 -25.79 -7.78
C LEU A 311 15.32 -26.76 -6.94
N VAL A 312 14.06 -26.44 -6.72
CA VAL A 312 13.18 -27.16 -5.77
C VAL A 312 12.02 -27.85 -6.45
N LYS A 313 12.00 -27.91 -7.78
CA LYS A 313 10.96 -28.56 -8.56
C LYS A 313 10.82 -30.05 -8.16
N PRO A 314 9.66 -30.47 -7.65
CA PRO A 314 9.40 -31.84 -7.22
C PRO A 314 9.68 -32.90 -8.29
N PHE A 315 9.09 -32.70 -9.47
CA PHE A 315 9.17 -33.64 -10.59
C PHE A 315 9.81 -32.94 -11.79
N PRO A 316 11.10 -33.20 -12.08
CA PRO A 316 11.82 -32.50 -13.15
C PRO A 316 11.17 -32.62 -14.53
N GLU A 317 10.62 -33.80 -14.84
CA GLU A 317 9.96 -34.11 -16.12
C GLU A 317 8.50 -33.62 -16.17
N GLY A 318 7.85 -33.43 -15.02
CA GLY A 318 6.53 -32.82 -14.93
C GLY A 318 6.59 -31.36 -15.41
N SER A 319 5.56 -30.89 -16.09
CA SER A 319 5.47 -29.50 -16.54
C SER A 319 5.18 -28.54 -15.38
N ALA A 320 5.51 -27.27 -15.58
CA ALA A 320 4.98 -26.16 -14.80
C ALA A 320 4.20 -25.29 -15.78
N VAL A 321 2.95 -25.00 -15.46
CA VAL A 321 2.07 -24.25 -16.35
C VAL A 321 2.67 -22.87 -16.60
N ASN A 322 3.05 -22.59 -17.86
CA ASN A 322 3.52 -21.28 -18.28
C ASN A 322 3.00 -20.98 -19.69
N VAL A 323 2.11 -20.01 -19.80
CA VAL A 323 1.48 -19.62 -21.08
C VAL A 323 2.16 -18.44 -21.77
N THR A 324 3.33 -17.99 -21.30
CA THR A 324 4.05 -16.84 -21.88
C THR A 324 4.29 -17.00 -23.38
N GLN A 325 4.79 -18.16 -23.82
CA GLN A 325 5.01 -18.38 -25.26
C GLN A 325 3.70 -18.41 -26.05
N SER A 326 2.62 -18.97 -25.46
CA SER A 326 1.29 -18.99 -26.08
C SER A 326 0.70 -17.58 -26.24
N LEU A 327 0.85 -16.71 -25.24
CA LEU A 327 0.48 -15.30 -25.31
C LEU A 327 1.20 -14.61 -26.49
N ILE A 328 2.52 -14.82 -26.61
CA ILE A 328 3.35 -14.24 -27.68
C ILE A 328 2.93 -14.79 -29.05
N ASP A 329 2.83 -16.12 -29.20
CA ASP A 329 2.51 -16.79 -30.47
C ASP A 329 1.11 -16.42 -30.98
N GLN A 330 0.17 -16.16 -30.06
CA GLN A 330 -1.19 -15.71 -30.38
C GLN A 330 -1.30 -14.19 -30.58
N GLY A 331 -0.19 -13.45 -30.48
CA GLY A 331 -0.15 -12.00 -30.68
C GLY A 331 -0.93 -11.22 -29.62
N TYR A 332 -0.87 -11.63 -28.35
CA TYR A 332 -1.39 -10.81 -27.25
C TYR A 332 -0.58 -9.52 -27.11
N ASP A 333 -1.31 -8.42 -26.95
CA ASP A 333 -0.79 -7.15 -26.43
C ASP A 333 -1.39 -6.89 -25.05
N ALA A 334 -0.92 -5.83 -24.36
CA ALA A 334 -1.41 -5.47 -23.04
C ALA A 334 -2.93 -5.27 -23.03
N LEU A 335 -3.48 -4.55 -24.02
CA LEU A 335 -4.92 -4.30 -24.11
C LEU A 335 -5.74 -5.60 -24.22
N ARG A 336 -5.28 -6.60 -24.98
CA ARG A 336 -5.94 -7.90 -25.07
C ARG A 336 -5.87 -8.67 -23.75
N MET A 337 -4.77 -8.57 -23.00
CA MET A 337 -4.68 -9.16 -21.65
C MET A 337 -5.71 -8.53 -20.71
N PHE A 338 -5.84 -7.20 -20.68
CA PHE A 338 -6.87 -6.49 -19.90
C PHE A 338 -8.30 -6.85 -20.31
N LYS A 339 -8.59 -6.94 -21.61
CA LYS A 339 -9.90 -7.38 -22.10
C LYS A 339 -10.23 -8.82 -21.69
N THR A 340 -9.25 -9.71 -21.76
CA THR A 340 -9.41 -11.10 -21.31
C THR A 340 -9.75 -11.15 -19.82
N SER A 341 -9.11 -10.30 -19.01
CA SER A 341 -9.44 -10.16 -17.59
C SER A 341 -10.84 -9.56 -17.37
N ASP A 342 -11.24 -8.53 -18.12
CA ASP A 342 -12.59 -7.98 -18.03
C ASP A 342 -13.67 -9.02 -18.37
N ASP A 343 -13.44 -9.83 -19.41
CA ASP A 343 -14.32 -10.94 -19.79
C ASP A 343 -14.46 -11.96 -18.64
N PHE A 344 -13.43 -12.18 -17.82
CA PHE A 344 -13.53 -12.99 -16.61
C PHE A 344 -14.57 -12.42 -15.64
N TYR A 345 -14.44 -11.14 -15.26
CA TYR A 345 -15.36 -10.51 -14.33
C TYR A 345 -16.78 -10.40 -14.86
N ILE A 346 -16.94 -10.04 -16.14
CA ILE A 346 -18.25 -10.01 -16.81
C ILE A 346 -18.89 -11.41 -16.80
N SER A 347 -18.10 -12.48 -16.96
CA SER A 347 -18.62 -13.85 -16.93
C SER A 347 -19.24 -14.24 -15.58
N LEU A 348 -18.79 -13.62 -14.49
CA LEU A 348 -19.38 -13.78 -13.15
C LEU A 348 -20.64 -12.93 -12.96
N GLY A 349 -21.05 -12.16 -13.98
CA GLY A 349 -22.14 -11.21 -13.90
C GLY A 349 -21.78 -9.92 -13.17
N LEU A 350 -20.49 -9.65 -12.93
CA LEU A 350 -20.03 -8.39 -12.34
C LEU A 350 -20.04 -7.27 -13.39
N ALA A 351 -19.76 -6.03 -12.95
CA ALA A 351 -19.74 -4.88 -13.84
C ALA A 351 -18.62 -5.02 -14.88
N ASN A 352 -18.68 -4.30 -16.00
CA ASN A 352 -17.49 -4.22 -16.86
C ASN A 352 -16.46 -3.27 -16.25
N ASN A 353 -15.19 -3.60 -16.42
CA ASN A 353 -14.03 -2.81 -15.99
C ASN A 353 -13.49 -1.90 -17.10
N SER A 354 -14.14 -1.83 -18.28
CA SER A 354 -13.62 -1.13 -19.47
C SER A 354 -13.19 0.32 -19.28
N VAL A 355 -13.71 0.99 -18.25
CA VAL A 355 -13.30 2.34 -17.87
C VAL A 355 -11.85 2.41 -17.36
N SER A 356 -11.36 1.36 -16.69
CA SER A 356 -10.05 1.34 -16.03
C SER A 356 -8.87 1.12 -16.95
N TYR A 357 -9.09 0.51 -18.11
CA TYR A 357 -8.06 0.26 -19.12
C TYR A 357 -8.35 1.00 -20.43
N GLY A 358 -9.07 2.12 -20.33
CA GLY A 358 -9.35 3.04 -21.44
C GLY A 358 -8.19 3.96 -21.81
N LYS A 359 -8.49 5.04 -22.54
CA LYS A 359 -7.50 6.01 -23.06
C LYS A 359 -6.70 6.75 -21.99
N ASP A 360 -7.25 6.88 -20.79
CA ASP A 360 -6.68 7.66 -19.69
C ASP A 360 -5.80 6.77 -18.77
N ALA A 361 -5.77 5.46 -19.02
CA ALA A 361 -4.95 4.47 -18.32
C ALA A 361 -3.52 4.40 -18.88
N MET A 362 -2.59 3.86 -18.09
CA MET A 362 -1.21 3.60 -18.53
C MET A 362 -0.96 2.09 -18.51
N LEU A 363 -1.23 1.42 -19.64
CA LEU A 363 -1.12 -0.05 -19.75
C LEU A 363 0.26 -0.54 -20.21
N VAL A 364 1.13 0.38 -20.62
CA VAL A 364 2.48 0.08 -21.08
C VAL A 364 3.42 1.19 -20.62
N ARG A 365 4.70 0.85 -20.43
CA ARG A 365 5.72 1.84 -20.05
C ARG A 365 5.89 2.88 -21.19
N PRO A 366 5.70 4.19 -20.93
CA PRO A 366 6.02 5.22 -21.91
C PRO A 366 7.54 5.31 -22.13
N THR A 367 7.94 5.78 -23.31
CA THR A 367 9.37 5.90 -23.69
C THR A 367 9.90 7.33 -23.59
N ASP A 368 9.01 8.30 -23.37
CA ASP A 368 9.27 9.73 -23.39
C ASP A 368 9.36 10.37 -22.00
N ARG A 369 9.08 9.61 -20.92
CA ARG A 369 9.06 10.10 -19.54
C ARG A 369 9.29 9.01 -18.50
N GLU A 370 9.67 9.43 -17.30
CA GLU A 370 9.81 8.56 -16.14
C GLU A 370 8.46 8.36 -15.44
N VAL A 371 8.24 7.14 -14.92
CA VAL A 371 6.97 6.73 -14.31
C VAL A 371 7.21 5.74 -13.17
N VAL A 372 6.26 5.63 -12.26
CA VAL A 372 6.19 4.53 -11.29
C VAL A 372 5.60 3.31 -12.00
N CYS A 373 6.43 2.30 -12.27
CA CYS A 373 6.01 1.11 -13.02
C CYS A 373 5.26 0.05 -12.21
N HIS A 374 5.32 0.11 -10.88
CA HIS A 374 4.58 -0.82 -10.02
C HIS A 374 3.09 -0.73 -10.36
N ALA A 375 2.47 -1.91 -10.54
CA ALA A 375 1.06 -2.02 -10.90
C ALA A 375 0.20 -1.40 -9.80
N SER A 376 -0.80 -0.62 -10.19
CA SER A 376 -1.81 -0.13 -9.26
C SER A 376 -3.12 0.23 -9.95
N ALA A 377 -4.22 0.08 -9.20
CA ALA A 377 -5.58 0.46 -9.54
C ALA A 377 -6.00 1.73 -8.78
N TRP A 378 -6.71 2.63 -9.46
CA TRP A 378 -7.04 3.96 -8.94
C TRP A 378 -8.54 4.24 -8.99
N ASP A 379 -9.11 4.72 -7.89
CA ASP A 379 -10.43 5.37 -7.82
C ASP A 379 -10.23 6.88 -7.75
N PHE A 380 -10.84 7.65 -8.66
CA PHE A 380 -10.77 9.12 -8.65
C PHE A 380 -11.90 9.76 -7.82
N CYS A 381 -12.51 8.99 -6.92
CA CYS A 381 -13.49 9.38 -5.90
C CYS A 381 -14.83 9.89 -6.44
N ASN A 382 -15.01 9.97 -7.76
CA ASN A 382 -16.20 10.55 -8.39
C ASN A 382 -17.24 9.52 -8.85
N GLY A 383 -17.00 8.23 -8.56
CA GLY A 383 -17.88 7.11 -8.93
C GLY A 383 -17.97 6.81 -10.43
N LYS A 384 -17.02 7.32 -11.23
CA LYS A 384 -17.05 7.27 -12.71
C LYS A 384 -15.69 7.03 -13.35
N ASP A 385 -14.62 7.56 -12.76
CA ASP A 385 -13.27 7.52 -13.29
C ASP A 385 -12.44 6.57 -12.42
N TYR A 386 -12.04 5.48 -13.04
CA TYR A 386 -11.16 4.47 -12.46
C TYR A 386 -10.08 4.20 -13.49
N ARG A 387 -8.85 3.91 -13.07
CA ARG A 387 -7.72 3.71 -14.00
C ARG A 387 -6.74 2.67 -13.48
N ILE A 388 -6.10 1.98 -14.40
CA ILE A 388 -4.95 1.10 -14.12
C ILE A 388 -3.67 1.75 -14.65
N LYS A 389 -2.62 1.68 -13.84
CA LYS A 389 -1.26 2.05 -14.19
C LYS A 389 -0.37 0.82 -14.00
N MET A 390 0.17 0.29 -15.09
CA MET A 390 1.01 -0.90 -15.10
C MET A 390 1.97 -0.86 -16.29
N CYS A 391 3.24 -1.16 -16.07
CA CYS A 391 4.23 -1.35 -17.14
C CYS A 391 4.17 -2.78 -17.70
N THR A 392 3.03 -3.16 -18.29
CA THR A 392 2.73 -4.55 -18.65
C THR A 392 3.73 -5.15 -19.65
N LYS A 393 4.22 -6.35 -19.31
CA LYS A 393 4.99 -7.27 -20.14
C LYS A 393 4.08 -8.40 -20.61
N ILE A 394 4.38 -8.97 -21.78
CA ILE A 394 3.61 -10.10 -22.33
C ILE A 394 4.18 -11.40 -21.76
N ASN A 395 3.74 -11.77 -20.57
CA ASN A 395 4.11 -13.00 -19.88
C ASN A 395 2.95 -13.49 -18.99
N MET A 396 3.09 -14.69 -18.41
CA MET A 396 2.08 -15.25 -17.50
C MET A 396 1.96 -14.49 -16.16
N GLU A 397 3.06 -13.96 -15.64
CA GLU A 397 3.09 -13.21 -14.38
C GLU A 397 2.19 -11.97 -14.47
N ASP A 398 2.47 -11.08 -15.41
CA ASP A 398 1.68 -9.89 -15.70
C ASP A 398 0.24 -10.24 -16.14
N PHE A 399 0.02 -11.38 -16.81
CA PHE A 399 -1.34 -11.85 -17.10
C PHE A 399 -2.16 -12.08 -15.83
N VAL A 400 -1.54 -12.68 -14.81
CA VAL A 400 -2.16 -12.88 -13.50
C VAL A 400 -2.27 -11.56 -12.73
N THR A 401 -1.23 -10.72 -12.73
CA THR A 401 -1.25 -9.39 -12.08
C THR A 401 -2.38 -8.51 -12.63
N ILE A 402 -2.64 -8.55 -13.94
CA ILE A 402 -3.77 -7.83 -14.53
C ILE A 402 -5.09 -8.24 -13.89
N HIS A 403 -5.31 -9.53 -13.63
CA HIS A 403 -6.52 -10.00 -12.95
C HIS A 403 -6.56 -9.50 -11.50
N HIS A 404 -5.42 -9.48 -10.80
CA HIS A 404 -5.34 -8.91 -9.47
C HIS A 404 -5.79 -7.43 -9.45
N GLU A 405 -5.17 -6.58 -10.28
CA GLU A 405 -5.49 -5.14 -10.35
C GLU A 405 -6.94 -4.88 -10.77
N MET A 406 -7.47 -5.70 -11.68
CA MET A 406 -8.85 -5.61 -12.12
C MET A 406 -9.85 -6.02 -11.02
N GLY A 407 -9.41 -6.78 -10.02
CA GLY A 407 -10.16 -7.06 -8.79
C GLY A 407 -10.34 -5.83 -7.91
N HIS A 408 -9.31 -4.99 -7.78
CA HIS A 408 -9.43 -3.70 -7.11
C HIS A 408 -10.43 -2.78 -7.82
N ILE A 409 -10.36 -2.69 -9.15
CA ILE A 409 -11.33 -1.91 -9.95
C ILE A 409 -12.76 -2.41 -9.72
N GLN A 410 -12.98 -3.73 -9.67
CA GLN A 410 -14.30 -4.25 -9.35
C GLN A 410 -14.76 -3.81 -7.98
N TYR A 411 -13.90 -3.89 -6.97
CA TYR A 411 -14.26 -3.46 -5.62
C TYR A 411 -14.67 -1.98 -5.62
N PHE A 412 -13.88 -1.12 -6.28
CA PHE A 412 -14.20 0.30 -6.47
C PHE A 412 -15.59 0.52 -7.06
N ILE A 413 -15.92 -0.23 -8.11
CA ILE A 413 -17.23 -0.14 -8.77
C ILE A 413 -18.36 -0.63 -7.86
N GLN A 414 -18.14 -1.68 -7.06
CA GLN A 414 -19.19 -2.25 -6.22
C GLN A 414 -19.61 -1.32 -5.08
N TYR A 415 -18.68 -0.64 -4.41
CA TYR A 415 -19.00 0.25 -3.29
C TYR A 415 -19.17 1.72 -3.69
N LYS A 416 -19.12 2.07 -4.98
CA LYS A 416 -19.11 3.48 -5.45
C LYS A 416 -20.30 4.32 -4.98
N ASP A 417 -21.42 3.68 -4.63
CA ASP A 417 -22.65 4.34 -4.18
C ASP A 417 -22.70 4.49 -2.65
N GLN A 418 -21.69 4.00 -1.92
CA GLN A 418 -21.52 4.24 -0.48
C GLN A 418 -21.08 5.69 -0.20
N PRO A 419 -21.33 6.21 1.02
CA PRO A 419 -20.68 7.41 1.55
C PRO A 419 -19.16 7.34 1.38
N TYR A 420 -18.52 8.47 1.12
CA TYR A 420 -17.07 8.55 0.82
C TYR A 420 -16.21 7.75 1.81
N VAL A 421 -16.46 7.90 3.11
CA VAL A 421 -15.69 7.23 4.18
C VAL A 421 -15.79 5.69 4.15
N PHE A 422 -16.82 5.15 3.52
CA PHE A 422 -17.04 3.70 3.37
C PHE A 422 -16.61 3.16 2.01
N ARG A 423 -16.09 4.00 1.11
CA ARG A 423 -15.49 3.55 -0.17
C ARG A 423 -14.08 3.02 0.03
N LYS A 424 -13.98 2.01 0.88
CA LYS A 424 -12.79 1.23 1.19
C LYS A 424 -13.19 -0.23 1.37
N GLY A 425 -12.21 -1.13 1.41
CA GLY A 425 -12.47 -2.52 1.77
C GLY A 425 -13.03 -2.63 3.19
N ALA A 426 -13.74 -3.71 3.50
CA ALA A 426 -14.30 -3.94 4.83
C ALA A 426 -13.25 -3.85 5.96
N ASN A 427 -12.03 -4.25 5.65
CA ASN A 427 -10.78 -3.80 6.27
C ASN A 427 -9.68 -3.83 5.19
N PRO A 428 -8.44 -3.37 5.47
CA PRO A 428 -7.39 -3.31 4.45
C PRO A 428 -7.06 -4.67 3.79
N GLY A 429 -7.17 -5.79 4.52
CA GLY A 429 -6.88 -7.13 3.98
C GLY A 429 -7.89 -7.63 2.95
N PHE A 430 -9.13 -7.14 2.99
CA PHE A 430 -10.14 -7.50 1.98
C PHE A 430 -9.78 -6.98 0.59
N HIS A 431 -9.19 -5.78 0.50
CA HIS A 431 -8.94 -5.16 -0.81
C HIS A 431 -7.94 -5.98 -1.62
N GLU A 432 -6.87 -6.42 -0.95
CA GLU A 432 -5.80 -7.28 -1.48
C GLU A 432 -6.30 -8.71 -1.79
N ALA A 433 -7.21 -9.25 -0.96
CA ALA A 433 -7.67 -10.63 -1.11
C ALA A 433 -8.47 -10.87 -2.40
N ILE A 434 -9.25 -9.89 -2.88
CA ILE A 434 -10.19 -10.09 -3.99
C ILE A 434 -9.47 -10.34 -5.31
N GLY A 435 -8.47 -9.52 -5.64
CA GLY A 435 -7.66 -9.72 -6.84
C GLY A 435 -6.97 -11.09 -6.82
N ASP A 436 -6.41 -11.44 -5.66
CA ASP A 436 -5.72 -12.71 -5.44
C ASP A 436 -6.64 -13.93 -5.52
N THR A 437 -7.88 -13.86 -5.01
CA THR A 437 -8.86 -14.95 -5.13
C THR A 437 -9.16 -15.29 -6.58
N ILE A 438 -9.23 -14.29 -7.45
CA ILE A 438 -9.51 -14.46 -8.88
C ILE A 438 -8.29 -15.07 -9.58
N ALA A 439 -7.10 -14.60 -9.22
CA ALA A 439 -5.83 -15.14 -9.73
C ALA A 439 -5.69 -16.65 -9.51
N LEU A 440 -6.26 -17.21 -8.42
CA LEU A 440 -6.27 -18.65 -8.15
C LEU A 440 -7.00 -19.44 -9.26
N SER A 441 -8.18 -19.00 -9.70
CA SER A 441 -8.90 -19.65 -10.81
C SER A 441 -8.20 -19.44 -12.16
N VAL A 442 -7.71 -18.23 -12.43
CA VAL A 442 -7.07 -17.84 -13.69
C VAL A 442 -5.81 -18.66 -13.98
N SER A 443 -5.08 -19.02 -12.92
CA SER A 443 -3.82 -19.76 -13.03
C SER A 443 -4.01 -21.26 -13.27
N THR A 444 -5.25 -21.77 -13.21
CA THR A 444 -5.51 -23.21 -13.39
C THR A 444 -5.33 -23.66 -14.85
N PRO A 445 -4.84 -24.89 -15.10
CA PRO A 445 -4.86 -25.49 -16.43
C PRO A 445 -6.25 -25.49 -17.06
N LYS A 446 -7.30 -25.66 -16.23
CA LYS A 446 -8.69 -25.65 -16.65
C LYS A 446 -9.07 -24.31 -17.29
N HIS A 447 -8.80 -23.21 -16.59
CA HIS A 447 -9.08 -21.88 -17.10
C HIS A 447 -8.28 -21.58 -18.38
N LEU A 448 -6.97 -21.85 -18.35
CA LEU A 448 -6.08 -21.57 -19.47
C LEU A 448 -6.45 -22.38 -20.73
N LYS A 449 -7.01 -23.58 -20.60
CA LYS A 449 -7.60 -24.34 -21.71
C LYS A 449 -8.87 -23.67 -22.24
N GLU A 450 -9.75 -23.20 -21.35
CA GLU A 450 -11.02 -22.57 -21.71
C GLU A 450 -10.82 -21.25 -22.47
N VAL A 451 -9.82 -20.44 -22.07
CA VAL A 451 -9.45 -19.21 -22.79
C VAL A 451 -8.50 -19.44 -23.97
N GLY A 452 -8.17 -20.71 -24.27
CA GLY A 452 -7.37 -21.10 -25.43
C GLY A 452 -5.87 -20.78 -25.33
N LEU A 453 -5.34 -20.52 -24.13
CA LEU A 453 -3.93 -20.27 -23.89
C LEU A 453 -3.12 -21.55 -23.61
N LEU A 454 -3.79 -22.64 -23.23
CA LEU A 454 -3.18 -23.95 -23.00
C LEU A 454 -3.78 -25.02 -23.93
N GLY A 455 -2.94 -25.93 -24.40
CA GLY A 455 -3.35 -27.03 -25.28
C GLY A 455 -4.41 -27.93 -24.63
N LYS A 456 -5.40 -28.37 -25.43
CA LYS A 456 -6.48 -29.25 -24.94
C LYS A 456 -5.98 -30.62 -24.47
N ASP A 457 -4.85 -31.05 -25.02
CA ASP A 457 -4.13 -32.28 -24.74
C ASP A 457 -3.15 -32.17 -23.57
N TYR A 458 -3.07 -31.02 -22.89
CA TYR A 458 -2.25 -30.88 -21.69
C TYR A 458 -2.68 -31.93 -20.64
N PRO A 459 -1.77 -32.80 -20.19
CA PRO A 459 -2.12 -34.04 -19.51
C PRO A 459 -2.63 -33.83 -18.07
N ASP A 460 -2.25 -32.73 -17.43
CA ASP A 460 -2.66 -32.39 -16.05
C ASP A 460 -2.44 -33.55 -15.06
N THR A 461 -1.24 -34.12 -15.09
CA THR A 461 -0.88 -35.29 -14.27
C THR A 461 -0.73 -34.93 -12.79
N GLU A 462 -0.67 -35.93 -11.92
CA GLU A 462 -0.37 -35.71 -10.49
C GLU A 462 0.97 -34.97 -10.30
N GLU A 463 2.00 -35.33 -11.07
CA GLU A 463 3.30 -34.66 -11.03
C GLU A 463 3.22 -33.19 -11.46
N ASP A 464 2.45 -32.88 -12.51
CA ASP A 464 2.19 -31.50 -12.95
C ASP A 464 1.49 -30.70 -11.84
N ASN A 465 0.50 -31.32 -11.17
CA ASN A 465 -0.27 -30.68 -10.10
C ASN A 465 0.60 -30.41 -8.87
N ILE A 466 1.47 -31.35 -8.46
CA ILE A 466 2.41 -31.10 -7.36
C ILE A 466 3.42 -30.03 -7.72
N ASN A 467 3.91 -29.97 -8.96
CA ASN A 467 4.77 -28.88 -9.43
C ASN A 467 4.05 -27.52 -9.37
N ALA A 468 2.79 -27.44 -9.81
CA ALA A 468 1.99 -26.22 -9.77
C ALA A 468 1.71 -25.77 -8.32
N LEU A 469 1.34 -26.70 -7.44
CA LEU A 469 1.14 -26.43 -6.02
C LEU A 469 2.43 -25.98 -5.35
N MET A 470 3.58 -26.59 -5.67
CA MET A 470 4.88 -26.15 -5.17
C MET A 470 5.17 -24.70 -5.59
N ALA A 471 5.00 -24.36 -6.87
CA ALA A 471 5.20 -22.99 -7.34
C ALA A 471 4.31 -22.01 -6.56
N MET A 472 3.04 -22.34 -6.38
CA MET A 472 2.12 -21.49 -5.61
C MET A 472 2.47 -21.42 -4.12
N ALA A 473 2.97 -22.49 -3.50
CA ALA A 473 3.38 -22.48 -2.10
C ALA A 473 4.64 -21.63 -1.88
N LEU A 474 5.58 -21.65 -2.83
CA LEU A 474 6.77 -20.79 -2.80
C LEU A 474 6.41 -19.30 -2.88
N ASP A 475 5.27 -18.94 -3.46
CA ASP A 475 4.82 -17.55 -3.54
C ASP A 475 3.88 -17.18 -2.38
N LYS A 476 2.87 -18.00 -2.08
CA LYS A 476 1.80 -17.68 -1.13
C LYS A 476 2.12 -18.16 0.29
N VAL A 477 2.54 -19.40 0.47
CA VAL A 477 2.82 -19.97 1.81
C VAL A 477 4.12 -19.42 2.38
N ALA A 478 5.17 -19.30 1.56
CA ALA A 478 6.45 -18.73 2.00
C ALA A 478 6.36 -17.23 2.37
N PHE A 479 5.36 -16.53 1.83
CA PHE A 479 5.11 -15.12 2.14
C PHE A 479 4.48 -14.90 3.51
N LEU A 480 3.54 -15.74 3.94
CA LEU A 480 2.78 -15.57 5.19
C LEU A 480 3.64 -15.18 6.41
N PRO A 481 4.72 -15.90 6.77
CA PRO A 481 5.53 -15.52 7.92
C PRO A 481 6.18 -14.13 7.76
N PHE A 482 6.55 -13.74 6.53
CA PHE A 482 7.08 -12.41 6.24
C PHE A 482 6.00 -11.33 6.29
N GLY A 483 4.82 -11.61 5.73
CA GLY A 483 3.64 -10.74 5.79
C GLY A 483 3.23 -10.42 7.24
N LEU A 484 3.35 -11.41 8.12
CA LEU A 484 3.05 -11.28 9.54
C LEU A 484 4.10 -10.43 10.28
N LEU A 485 5.38 -10.79 10.14
CA LEU A 485 6.42 -10.28 11.04
C LEU A 485 6.73 -8.78 10.86
N ILE A 486 6.48 -8.18 9.69
CA ILE A 486 6.79 -6.77 9.46
C ILE A 486 6.00 -5.88 10.42
N ASP A 487 4.70 -6.11 10.54
CA ASP A 487 3.86 -5.31 11.43
C ASP A 487 3.96 -5.73 12.87
N MET A 488 4.26 -7.00 13.16
CA MET A 488 4.66 -7.38 14.52
C MET A 488 5.88 -6.55 14.98
N TRP A 489 6.89 -6.42 14.12
CA TRP A 489 8.05 -5.58 14.42
C TRP A 489 7.67 -4.10 14.54
N ARG A 490 6.91 -3.54 13.59
CA ARG A 490 6.54 -2.11 13.62
C ARG A 490 5.68 -1.75 14.82
N TRP A 491 4.72 -2.60 15.20
CA TRP A 491 3.90 -2.40 16.38
C TRP A 491 4.73 -2.43 17.66
N ASP A 492 5.69 -3.33 17.78
CA ASP A 492 6.60 -3.34 18.94
C ASP A 492 7.52 -2.09 18.98
N VAL A 493 7.84 -1.52 17.81
CA VAL A 493 8.59 -0.25 17.72
C VAL A 493 7.73 0.94 18.09
N PHE A 494 6.49 1.02 17.60
CA PHE A 494 5.57 2.11 17.91
C PHE A 494 5.18 2.13 19.38
N SER A 495 4.88 0.97 19.98
CA SER A 495 4.53 0.91 21.40
C SER A 495 5.71 1.17 22.35
N GLY A 496 6.94 1.20 21.82
CA GLY A 496 8.15 1.33 22.63
C GLY A 496 8.57 0.04 23.35
N ASN A 497 7.88 -1.09 23.10
CA ASN A 497 8.31 -2.42 23.57
C ASN A 497 9.72 -2.78 23.09
N VAL A 498 10.12 -2.24 21.94
CA VAL A 498 11.47 -2.39 21.38
C VAL A 498 12.08 -1.00 21.16
N THR A 499 13.10 -0.70 21.95
CA THR A 499 13.81 0.58 21.88
C THR A 499 14.73 0.64 20.66
N SER A 500 15.08 1.86 20.25
CA SER A 500 15.83 2.08 19.01
C SER A 500 17.20 1.42 18.98
N ASP A 501 17.80 1.06 20.10
CA ASP A 501 19.07 0.33 20.22
C ASP A 501 18.91 -1.20 20.12
N GLN A 502 17.70 -1.71 19.88
CA GLN A 502 17.41 -3.14 19.73
C GLN A 502 16.64 -3.46 18.43
N TRP A 503 16.41 -2.45 17.59
CA TRP A 503 15.59 -2.56 16.38
C TRP A 503 16.05 -3.65 15.43
N ASN A 504 17.34 -3.71 15.13
CA ASN A 504 17.85 -4.66 14.14
C ASN A 504 17.96 -6.07 14.72
N GLU A 505 18.31 -6.19 16.00
CA GLU A 505 18.29 -7.43 16.75
C GLU A 505 16.89 -8.03 16.80
N HIS A 506 15.87 -7.23 17.14
CA HIS A 506 14.47 -7.68 17.21
C HIS A 506 13.92 -8.09 15.84
N TRP A 507 14.27 -7.35 14.79
CA TRP A 507 13.94 -7.72 13.41
C TRP A 507 14.46 -9.12 13.08
N TRP A 508 15.73 -9.40 13.40
CA TRP A 508 16.31 -10.72 13.16
C TRP A 508 15.83 -11.80 14.13
N TYR A 509 15.40 -11.44 15.33
CA TYR A 509 14.71 -12.36 16.23
C TYR A 509 13.41 -12.86 15.59
N LEU A 510 12.53 -11.96 15.17
CA LEU A 510 11.26 -12.32 14.52
C LEU A 510 11.47 -13.09 13.21
N ARG A 511 12.46 -12.71 12.39
CA ARG A 511 12.84 -13.45 11.17
C ARG A 511 13.30 -14.88 11.46
N LYS A 512 13.98 -15.11 12.60
CA LYS A 512 14.40 -16.46 13.00
C LYS A 512 13.23 -17.26 13.54
N THR A 513 12.43 -16.69 14.44
CA THR A 513 11.35 -17.41 15.14
C THR A 513 10.15 -17.68 14.26
N ILE A 514 9.67 -16.67 13.51
CA ILE A 514 8.47 -16.77 12.68
C ILE A 514 8.82 -17.33 11.30
N GLN A 515 9.86 -16.78 10.67
CA GLN A 515 10.21 -17.14 9.28
C GLN A 515 11.30 -18.22 9.17
N ARG A 516 11.98 -18.61 10.25
CA ARG A 516 13.04 -19.64 10.22
C ARG A 516 14.17 -19.29 9.24
N ILE A 517 14.52 -18.01 9.16
CA ILE A 517 15.57 -17.46 8.28
C ILE A 517 16.61 -16.67 9.08
N LYS A 518 17.85 -16.66 8.60
CA LYS A 518 18.98 -15.90 9.17
C LYS A 518 19.64 -14.98 8.15
N PRO A 519 20.36 -13.93 8.58
CA PRO A 519 21.18 -13.15 7.66
C PRO A 519 22.39 -13.98 7.19
N PRO A 520 22.87 -13.79 5.95
CA PRO A 520 24.06 -14.48 5.45
C PRO A 520 25.37 -14.01 6.12
N VAL A 521 25.35 -12.81 6.69
CA VAL A 521 26.49 -12.19 7.38
C VAL A 521 26.03 -11.63 8.73
N PRO A 522 26.91 -11.56 9.75
CA PRO A 522 26.57 -10.95 11.03
C PRO A 522 26.08 -9.51 10.86
N ARG A 523 25.05 -9.14 11.63
CA ARG A 523 24.42 -7.81 11.65
C ARG A 523 24.51 -7.23 13.05
N ASN A 524 24.51 -5.91 13.16
CA ASN A 524 24.56 -5.19 14.44
C ASN A 524 23.57 -4.00 14.42
N GLU A 525 23.62 -3.15 15.44
CA GLU A 525 22.71 -2.00 15.59
C GLU A 525 23.16 -0.74 14.85
N GLU A 526 24.33 -0.74 14.20
CA GLU A 526 24.64 0.26 13.17
C GLU A 526 23.92 -0.05 11.85
N ASP A 527 23.41 -1.27 11.69
CA ASP A 527 22.54 -1.63 10.58
C ASP A 527 21.07 -1.24 10.87
N PHE A 528 20.27 -1.19 9.80
CA PHE A 528 18.82 -1.02 9.88
C PHE A 528 18.17 -1.79 8.73
N ASP A 529 18.21 -3.12 8.84
CA ASP A 529 17.72 -4.04 7.81
C ASP A 529 16.21 -3.93 7.51
N PRO A 530 15.28 -3.61 8.44
CA PRO A 530 13.89 -3.36 8.07
C PRO A 530 13.72 -2.20 7.09
N GLY A 531 14.54 -1.15 7.19
CA GLY A 531 14.51 -0.02 6.25
C GLY A 531 14.89 -0.40 4.81
N ALA A 532 15.47 -1.58 4.59
CA ALA A 532 15.80 -2.07 3.25
C ALA A 532 14.59 -2.67 2.50
N LYS A 533 13.38 -2.66 3.07
CA LYS A 533 12.11 -3.09 2.45
C LYS A 533 11.17 -1.89 2.28
N PHE A 534 10.75 -1.59 1.05
CA PHE A 534 10.00 -0.39 0.66
C PHE A 534 8.87 0.05 1.60
N HIS A 535 8.00 -0.87 2.03
CA HIS A 535 6.83 -0.56 2.86
C HIS A 535 7.17 0.04 4.24
N VAL A 536 8.39 -0.18 4.73
CA VAL A 536 8.87 0.39 6.00
C VAL A 536 9.16 1.90 5.87
N PRO A 537 10.05 2.38 4.97
CA PRO A 537 10.23 3.81 4.73
C PRO A 537 9.06 4.47 3.98
N GLY A 538 8.25 3.70 3.26
CA GLY A 538 7.08 4.17 2.50
C GLY A 538 5.77 4.22 3.29
N ASP A 539 5.80 4.01 4.61
CA ASP A 539 4.65 4.20 5.51
C ASP A 539 3.38 3.43 5.05
N SER A 540 3.56 2.17 4.65
CA SER A 540 2.46 1.33 4.14
C SER A 540 2.24 0.14 5.07
N GLN A 541 1.04 -0.03 5.63
CA GLN A 541 0.68 -1.17 6.49
C GLN A 541 0.90 -2.51 5.75
N TYR A 542 1.35 -3.56 6.46
CA TYR A 542 1.77 -4.82 5.85
C TYR A 542 0.94 -6.02 6.28
N ILE A 543 0.28 -5.97 7.43
CA ILE A 543 -0.58 -7.04 7.93
C ILE A 543 -1.78 -7.31 7.01
N ALA A 544 -2.20 -6.30 6.24
CA ALA A 544 -3.18 -6.44 5.18
C ALA A 544 -2.83 -7.58 4.21
N TYR A 545 -1.56 -7.71 3.82
CA TYR A 545 -1.11 -8.77 2.92
C TYR A 545 -1.16 -10.15 3.58
N PHE A 546 -0.84 -10.28 4.88
CA PHE A 546 -0.98 -11.55 5.59
C PHE A 546 -2.44 -12.01 5.62
N ILE A 547 -3.35 -11.10 6.01
CA ILE A 547 -4.79 -11.37 6.04
C ILE A 547 -5.29 -11.74 4.65
N ALA A 548 -4.87 -11.02 3.61
CA ALA A 548 -5.24 -11.29 2.24
C ALA A 548 -4.78 -12.67 1.73
N HIS A 549 -3.59 -13.09 2.14
CA HIS A 549 -3.04 -14.41 1.80
C HIS A 549 -3.80 -15.57 2.44
N VAL A 550 -4.54 -15.31 3.52
CA VAL A 550 -5.45 -16.30 4.11
C VAL A 550 -6.86 -16.17 3.52
N LEU A 551 -7.43 -14.97 3.53
CA LEU A 551 -8.77 -14.67 3.04
C LEU A 551 -8.98 -15.13 1.61
N GLN A 552 -7.97 -15.01 0.74
CA GLN A 552 -8.13 -15.37 -0.66
C GLN A 552 -8.57 -16.82 -0.86
N PHE A 553 -8.09 -17.75 -0.01
CA PHE A 553 -8.46 -19.17 -0.05
C PHE A 553 -9.83 -19.41 0.59
N GLN A 554 -10.18 -18.66 1.64
CA GLN A 554 -11.50 -18.72 2.25
C GLN A 554 -12.58 -18.26 1.29
N PHE A 555 -12.35 -17.14 0.59
CA PHE A 555 -13.21 -16.71 -0.52
C PHE A 555 -13.23 -17.74 -1.64
N HIS A 556 -12.06 -18.21 -2.10
CA HIS A 556 -11.98 -19.15 -3.21
C HIS A 556 -12.81 -20.41 -2.93
N LYS A 557 -12.68 -21.02 -1.74
CA LYS A 557 -13.47 -22.19 -1.34
C LYS A 557 -14.97 -21.94 -1.47
N SER A 558 -15.48 -20.87 -0.84
CA SER A 558 -16.92 -20.55 -0.88
C SER A 558 -17.42 -20.26 -2.31
N LEU A 559 -16.61 -19.60 -3.14
CA LEU A 559 -16.96 -19.33 -4.53
C LEU A 559 -16.95 -20.59 -5.39
N CYS A 560 -16.03 -21.52 -5.13
CA CYS A 560 -15.96 -22.82 -5.79
C CYS A 560 -17.13 -23.73 -5.45
N GLU A 561 -17.57 -23.71 -4.19
CA GLU A 561 -18.80 -24.38 -3.75
C GLU A 561 -20.03 -23.79 -4.45
N ALA A 562 -20.14 -22.46 -4.51
CA ALA A 562 -21.23 -21.77 -5.21
C ALA A 562 -21.22 -22.04 -6.73
N ALA A 563 -20.04 -22.18 -7.34
CA ALA A 563 -19.87 -22.54 -8.74
C ALA A 563 -20.12 -24.03 -9.04
N GLY A 564 -20.37 -24.86 -8.02
CA GLY A 564 -20.49 -26.31 -8.16
C GLY A 564 -19.21 -26.99 -8.66
N GLN A 565 -18.06 -26.33 -8.49
CA GLN A 565 -16.74 -26.81 -8.92
C GLN A 565 -16.02 -27.59 -7.83
N TYR A 566 -16.42 -27.38 -6.57
CA TYR A 566 -15.87 -28.04 -5.41
C TYR A 566 -17.00 -28.42 -4.45
N ASN A 567 -16.92 -29.60 -3.84
CA ASN A 567 -17.82 -30.03 -2.78
C ASN A 567 -17.04 -30.78 -1.70
N PRO A 568 -16.87 -30.22 -0.50
CA PRO A 568 -16.09 -30.87 0.57
C PRO A 568 -16.73 -32.17 1.09
N ASN A 569 -18.01 -32.40 0.81
CA ASN A 569 -18.74 -33.60 1.25
C ASN A 569 -18.78 -34.71 0.18
N ASP A 570 -18.21 -34.49 -1.01
CA ASP A 570 -18.15 -35.50 -2.07
C ASP A 570 -16.70 -35.88 -2.36
N THR A 571 -16.32 -37.10 -2.01
CA THR A 571 -14.97 -37.63 -2.24
C THR A 571 -14.61 -37.79 -3.72
N ASN A 572 -15.59 -37.68 -4.63
CA ASN A 572 -15.36 -37.68 -6.08
C ASN A 572 -15.26 -36.27 -6.67
N SER A 573 -15.43 -35.22 -5.85
CA SER A 573 -15.24 -33.85 -6.29
C SER A 573 -13.77 -33.60 -6.64
N GLU A 574 -13.52 -32.78 -7.65
CA GLU A 574 -12.16 -32.32 -7.94
C GLU A 574 -11.59 -31.58 -6.74
N PRO A 575 -10.27 -31.67 -6.48
CA PRO A 575 -9.65 -30.96 -5.37
C PRO A 575 -9.76 -29.44 -5.56
N LEU A 576 -9.79 -28.70 -4.45
CA LEU A 576 -10.01 -27.24 -4.45
C LEU A 576 -9.04 -26.48 -5.39
N HIS A 577 -7.78 -26.90 -5.48
CA HIS A 577 -6.78 -26.27 -6.36
C HIS A 577 -7.03 -26.40 -7.86
N LYS A 578 -8.02 -27.20 -8.28
CA LYS A 578 -8.45 -27.31 -9.68
C LYS A 578 -9.70 -26.49 -10.00
N CYS A 579 -10.25 -25.78 -9.02
CA CYS A 579 -11.45 -24.98 -9.21
C CYS A 579 -11.23 -23.79 -10.16
N ASP A 580 -12.14 -23.62 -11.11
CA ASP A 580 -12.26 -22.42 -11.95
C ASP A 580 -13.69 -21.88 -11.85
N ILE A 581 -13.84 -20.68 -11.26
CA ILE A 581 -15.14 -20.04 -11.09
C ILE A 581 -15.61 -19.29 -12.35
N PHE A 582 -14.83 -19.25 -13.42
CA PHE A 582 -15.18 -18.59 -14.68
C PHE A 582 -16.59 -18.98 -15.16
N ARG A 583 -17.41 -17.99 -15.54
CA ARG A 583 -18.82 -18.14 -15.95
C ARG A 583 -19.81 -18.58 -14.86
N SER A 584 -19.43 -18.55 -13.58
CA SER A 584 -20.35 -18.78 -12.46
C SER A 584 -21.01 -17.47 -11.99
N ILE A 585 -22.28 -17.29 -12.33
CA ILE A 585 -23.08 -16.14 -11.87
C ILE A 585 -23.34 -16.26 -10.36
N GLU A 586 -23.48 -17.47 -9.85
CA GLU A 586 -23.68 -17.78 -8.44
C GLU A 586 -22.48 -17.33 -7.60
N ALA A 587 -21.26 -17.62 -8.04
CA ALA A 587 -20.04 -17.12 -7.39
C ALA A 587 -19.95 -15.59 -7.46
N GLY A 588 -20.23 -14.99 -8.62
CA GLY A 588 -20.24 -13.54 -8.77
C GLY A 588 -21.30 -12.84 -7.90
N ASN A 589 -22.44 -13.47 -7.64
CA ASN A 589 -23.46 -12.94 -6.72
C ASN A 589 -22.96 -12.87 -5.28
N LEU A 590 -22.19 -13.87 -4.80
CA LEU A 590 -21.58 -13.85 -3.47
C LEU A 590 -20.52 -12.76 -3.37
N LEU A 591 -19.63 -12.65 -4.36
CA LEU A 591 -18.65 -11.56 -4.43
C LEU A 591 -19.38 -10.20 -4.37
N ARG A 592 -20.35 -9.97 -5.25
CA ARG A 592 -21.12 -8.72 -5.28
C ARG A 592 -21.71 -8.38 -3.92
N LYS A 593 -22.32 -9.36 -3.24
CA LYS A 593 -22.97 -9.17 -1.94
C LYS A 593 -22.00 -8.67 -0.86
N GLY A 594 -20.78 -9.21 -0.81
CA GLY A 594 -19.75 -8.76 0.12
C GLY A 594 -19.13 -7.42 -0.27
N LEU A 595 -18.75 -7.27 -1.54
CA LEU A 595 -18.03 -6.09 -2.03
C LEU A 595 -18.85 -4.80 -1.96
N GLN A 596 -20.17 -4.86 -2.16
CA GLN A 596 -21.04 -3.69 -2.10
C GLN A 596 -21.13 -3.06 -0.70
N LEU A 597 -20.77 -3.80 0.35
CA LEU A 597 -20.77 -3.30 1.72
C LEU A 597 -19.63 -2.29 1.94
N GLY A 598 -18.50 -2.41 1.22
CA GLY A 598 -17.32 -1.59 1.47
C GLY A 598 -16.95 -1.56 2.96
N GLY A 599 -16.67 -0.38 3.49
CA GLY A 599 -16.41 -0.14 4.91
C GLY A 599 -17.67 0.12 5.76
N SER A 600 -18.89 -0.03 5.21
CA SER A 600 -20.12 0.42 5.88
C SER A 600 -20.59 -0.49 7.02
N THR A 601 -20.00 -1.67 7.18
CA THR A 601 -20.34 -2.66 8.21
C THR A 601 -19.05 -3.23 8.79
N HIS A 602 -19.18 -3.96 9.90
CA HIS A 602 -18.06 -4.70 10.48
C HIS A 602 -17.55 -5.77 9.49
N TRP A 603 -16.24 -5.93 9.35
CA TRP A 603 -15.66 -6.82 8.34
C TRP A 603 -16.13 -8.27 8.42
N ARG A 604 -16.44 -8.76 9.62
CA ARG A 604 -17.04 -10.08 9.88
C ARG A 604 -18.38 -10.29 9.14
N ASP A 605 -19.18 -9.24 8.97
CA ASP A 605 -20.44 -9.33 8.23
C ASP A 605 -20.19 -9.39 6.71
N ALA A 606 -19.18 -8.66 6.23
CA ALA A 606 -18.74 -8.76 4.85
C ALA A 606 -18.13 -10.13 4.54
N LEU A 607 -17.38 -10.71 5.48
CA LEU A 607 -16.86 -12.07 5.39
C LEU A 607 -18.00 -13.09 5.31
N GLU A 608 -18.99 -12.96 6.18
CA GLU A 608 -20.15 -13.86 6.22
C GLU A 608 -21.00 -13.74 4.95
N ALA A 609 -21.12 -12.53 4.39
CA ALA A 609 -21.84 -12.32 3.14
C ALA A 609 -21.23 -13.10 1.96
N ILE A 610 -19.91 -13.28 1.93
CA ILE A 610 -19.19 -14.02 0.88
C ILE A 610 -19.09 -15.51 1.22
N THR A 611 -18.78 -15.84 2.47
CA THR A 611 -18.30 -17.18 2.87
C THR A 611 -19.26 -17.96 3.76
N GLY A 612 -20.24 -17.28 4.37
CA GLY A 612 -21.06 -17.84 5.45
C GLY A 612 -20.32 -18.01 6.79
N GLN A 613 -19.08 -17.52 6.90
CA GLN A 613 -18.26 -17.59 8.11
C GLN A 613 -17.96 -16.18 8.64
N ARG A 614 -17.73 -16.05 9.95
CA ARG A 614 -17.46 -14.77 10.62
C ARG A 614 -16.04 -14.61 11.16
N GLU A 615 -15.22 -15.65 11.04
CA GLU A 615 -13.84 -15.70 11.52
C GLU A 615 -12.88 -15.92 10.34
N TYR A 616 -11.66 -15.41 10.45
CA TYR A 616 -10.58 -15.84 9.57
C TYR A 616 -10.25 -17.31 9.83
N SER A 617 -10.04 -18.08 8.77
CA SER A 617 -9.68 -19.48 8.86
C SER A 617 -8.54 -19.84 7.91
N GLY A 618 -7.51 -20.52 8.43
CA GLY A 618 -6.43 -21.11 7.65
C GLY A 618 -6.82 -22.45 7.00
N GLU A 619 -7.96 -23.05 7.37
CA GLU A 619 -8.37 -24.36 6.87
C GLU A 619 -8.53 -24.42 5.34
N PRO A 620 -9.15 -23.44 4.66
CA PRO A 620 -9.26 -23.46 3.20
C PRO A 620 -7.91 -23.42 2.48
N LEU A 621 -6.92 -22.73 3.05
CA LEU A 621 -5.55 -22.72 2.54
C LEU A 621 -4.91 -24.11 2.71
N LEU A 622 -5.03 -24.71 3.90
CA LEU A 622 -4.50 -26.06 4.16
C LEU A 622 -5.15 -27.11 3.26
N GLU A 623 -6.46 -26.99 3.01
CA GLU A 623 -7.21 -27.86 2.10
C GLU A 623 -6.75 -27.73 0.65
N TYR A 624 -6.54 -26.50 0.17
CA TYR A 624 -5.98 -26.22 -1.14
C TYR A 624 -4.62 -26.90 -1.34
N PHE A 625 -3.72 -26.79 -0.35
CA PHE A 625 -2.36 -27.32 -0.39
C PHE A 625 -2.24 -28.76 0.12
N LYS A 626 -3.32 -29.44 0.49
CA LYS A 626 -3.27 -30.79 1.07
C LYS A 626 -2.45 -31.80 0.26
N PRO A 627 -2.58 -31.88 -1.09
CA PRO A 627 -1.76 -32.81 -1.87
C PRO A 627 -0.26 -32.50 -1.79
N LEU A 628 0.10 -31.21 -1.79
CA LEU A 628 1.50 -30.80 -1.62
C LEU A 628 2.00 -31.11 -0.21
N TYR A 629 1.20 -30.85 0.82
CA TYR A 629 1.54 -31.20 2.20
C TYR A 629 1.89 -32.68 2.34
N ASP A 630 1.04 -33.56 1.80
CA ASP A 630 1.26 -35.01 1.85
C ASP A 630 2.54 -35.43 1.12
N PHE A 631 2.79 -34.82 -0.04
CA PHE A 631 4.03 -35.00 -0.79
C PHE A 631 5.26 -34.55 0.04
N LEU A 632 5.21 -33.35 0.61
CA LEU A 632 6.32 -32.78 1.40
C LEU A 632 6.65 -33.66 2.61
N VAL A 633 5.64 -34.09 3.38
CA VAL A 633 5.82 -34.98 4.53
C VAL A 633 6.47 -36.30 4.09
N SER A 634 5.98 -36.90 2.99
CA SER A 634 6.54 -38.15 2.46
C SER A 634 8.00 -37.99 2.04
N GLU A 635 8.33 -36.94 1.30
CA GLU A 635 9.69 -36.70 0.80
C GLU A 635 10.66 -36.31 1.92
N ASN A 636 10.22 -35.50 2.89
CA ASN A 636 11.03 -35.14 4.04
C ASN A 636 11.33 -36.38 4.90
N THR A 637 10.35 -37.24 5.16
CA THR A 637 10.56 -38.50 5.92
C THR A 637 11.52 -39.46 5.18
N LYS A 638 11.40 -39.59 3.85
CA LYS A 638 12.34 -40.41 3.05
C LYS A 638 13.77 -39.89 3.15
N SER A 639 13.93 -38.58 3.17
CA SER A 639 15.23 -37.92 3.24
C SER A 639 15.84 -38.03 4.66
N GLU A 640 15.02 -37.93 5.71
CA GLU A 640 15.41 -38.21 7.11
C GLU A 640 15.92 -39.64 7.28
N GLY A 641 15.21 -40.63 6.73
CA GLY A 641 15.62 -42.03 6.76
C GLY A 641 16.96 -42.33 6.05
N LYS A 642 17.42 -41.43 5.19
CA LYS A 642 18.73 -41.49 4.52
C LYS A 642 19.82 -40.66 5.23
N GLY A 643 19.48 -39.94 6.30
CA GLY A 643 20.38 -38.99 6.97
C GLY A 643 20.66 -37.74 6.13
N GLU A 644 19.79 -37.41 5.17
CA GLU A 644 19.93 -36.28 4.25
C GLU A 644 19.23 -35.00 4.77
N VAL A 645 18.37 -35.12 5.79
CA VAL A 645 17.64 -34.00 6.40
C VAL A 645 18.37 -33.48 7.62
N ILE A 646 18.43 -32.15 7.72
CA ILE A 646 18.94 -31.47 8.90
C ILE A 646 17.79 -31.37 9.91
N GLU A 647 17.96 -31.89 11.12
CA GLU A 647 16.95 -31.78 12.17
C GLU A 647 16.66 -30.31 12.53
N ASP A 648 15.39 -29.99 12.75
CA ASP A 648 15.00 -28.70 13.31
C ASP A 648 15.45 -28.62 14.76
N LYS A 649 16.30 -27.65 15.07
CA LYS A 649 16.61 -27.33 16.46
C LYS A 649 15.50 -26.45 17.03
N PRO A 650 15.14 -26.62 18.32
CA PRO A 650 14.35 -25.63 19.03
C PRO A 650 15.01 -24.27 18.85
N ILE A 651 14.23 -23.28 18.42
CA ILE A 651 14.71 -21.91 18.34
C ILE A 651 14.85 -21.43 19.77
N GLU A 652 16.06 -21.12 20.22
CA GLU A 652 16.28 -20.58 21.58
C GLU A 652 15.45 -19.31 21.75
N GLU A 653 14.40 -19.38 22.57
CA GLU A 653 13.69 -18.20 23.05
C GLU A 653 14.69 -17.32 23.80
N LYS A 654 14.62 -15.99 23.59
CA LYS A 654 15.35 -15.07 24.47
C LYS A 654 14.98 -15.43 25.92
N PRO A 655 15.94 -15.48 26.86
CA PRO A 655 15.58 -15.49 28.27
C PRO A 655 14.64 -14.31 28.49
N LYS A 656 13.44 -14.55 29.01
CA LYS A 656 12.55 -13.49 29.49
C LYS A 656 13.39 -12.69 30.51
N GLY A 657 13.96 -11.58 30.07
CA GLY A 657 14.48 -10.57 30.98
C GLY A 657 13.27 -10.05 31.74
N ASP A 658 13.39 -9.93 33.07
CA ASP A 658 12.32 -9.59 34.00
C ASP A 658 11.55 -8.32 33.55
N VAL A 659 10.52 -8.52 32.72
CA VAL A 659 9.42 -7.60 32.52
C VAL A 659 8.27 -8.27 33.24
N GLU A 660 7.79 -7.64 34.31
CA GLU A 660 6.59 -8.08 35.02
C GLU A 660 5.47 -8.30 34.00
N GLU A 661 5.10 -9.56 33.82
CA GLU A 661 3.93 -10.01 33.08
C GLU A 661 2.70 -9.44 33.82
N SER A 662 2.20 -8.27 33.41
CA SER A 662 0.86 -7.82 33.78
C SER A 662 -0.17 -8.56 32.92
N VAL A 663 -0.23 -9.88 33.08
CA VAL A 663 -1.40 -10.66 32.71
C VAL A 663 -2.51 -10.23 33.66
N VAL A 664 -3.40 -9.35 33.20
CA VAL A 664 -4.70 -9.13 33.85
C VAL A 664 -5.59 -10.30 33.43
N PRO A 665 -5.95 -11.23 34.32
CA PRO A 665 -6.86 -12.30 33.95
C PRO A 665 -8.27 -11.74 33.85
N ALA A 666 -8.92 -12.02 32.73
CA ALA A 666 -10.35 -11.80 32.51
C ALA A 666 -11.17 -12.34 33.69
N LYS A 667 -11.70 -11.45 34.52
CA LYS A 667 -12.66 -11.81 35.56
C LYS A 667 -14.04 -11.92 34.92
N LYS A 668 -14.58 -13.14 34.96
CA LYS A 668 -16.01 -13.42 34.78
C LYS A 668 -16.84 -12.50 35.67
N ASN A 669 -17.71 -11.70 35.05
CA ASN A 669 -18.75 -10.97 35.75
C ASN A 669 -19.85 -11.95 36.21
N GLU A 670 -19.82 -12.32 37.49
CA GLU A 670 -21.01 -12.76 38.21
C GLU A 670 -21.53 -11.58 39.05
N VAL A 671 -22.78 -11.19 38.79
CA VAL A 671 -23.54 -10.23 39.60
C VAL A 671 -24.06 -10.95 40.86
N PRO A 672 -23.90 -10.37 42.06
CA PRO A 672 -25.10 -10.13 42.86
C PRO A 672 -25.10 -8.85 43.72
N SER A 673 -26.23 -8.14 43.62
CA SER A 673 -27.04 -7.46 44.64
C SER A 673 -26.47 -6.98 46.00
N ASN A 674 -26.86 -5.73 46.31
CA ASN A 674 -27.26 -5.15 47.60
C ASN A 674 -26.21 -4.77 48.67
N GLY A 675 -26.26 -3.47 49.05
CA GLY A 675 -26.53 -3.10 50.45
C GLY A 675 -25.53 -2.16 51.14
N LEU A 676 -25.96 -0.90 51.34
CA LEU A 676 -25.74 -0.01 52.51
C LEU A 676 -24.44 -0.15 53.35
N SER A 677 -23.65 0.92 53.48
CA SER A 677 -23.81 1.95 54.56
C SER A 677 -22.54 2.79 54.75
N SER A 678 -22.77 4.09 55.00
CA SER A 678 -22.02 5.06 55.82
C SER A 678 -20.55 4.81 56.18
N GLN A 679 -19.69 5.82 55.94
CA GLN A 679 -19.09 6.59 57.03
C GLN A 679 -18.45 7.91 56.55
N GLU A 680 -18.74 8.97 57.31
CA GLU A 680 -18.13 10.30 57.28
C GLU A 680 -16.66 10.25 57.73
N SER A 681 -15.81 11.14 57.21
CA SER A 681 -15.29 12.29 57.98
C SER A 681 -13.98 12.89 57.41
N ALA A 682 -13.85 14.19 57.70
CA ALA A 682 -12.62 14.98 57.87
C ALA A 682 -12.05 15.76 56.67
N VAL A 683 -12.59 16.98 56.56
CA VAL A 683 -11.98 18.24 56.13
C VAL A 683 -10.54 18.45 56.65
N LYS A 684 -9.66 19.00 55.81
CA LYS A 684 -8.64 19.99 56.21
C LYS A 684 -8.19 20.87 55.02
N ASP A 685 -8.45 22.17 55.16
CA ASP A 685 -7.97 23.28 54.34
C ASP A 685 -6.44 23.40 54.30
N VAL A 686 -5.87 23.77 53.14
CA VAL A 686 -4.77 24.75 53.05
C VAL A 686 -4.91 25.56 51.74
N LYS A 687 -4.73 26.89 51.90
CA LYS A 687 -4.87 28.01 50.96
C LYS A 687 -3.87 28.03 49.78
N GLY A 688 -4.30 28.68 48.68
CA GLY A 688 -3.45 29.18 47.58
C GLY A 688 -2.51 30.34 47.98
N PRO A 689 -1.72 30.89 47.03
CA PRO A 689 -2.18 31.97 46.12
C PRO A 689 -1.61 31.75 44.67
N GLU A 690 -1.82 32.54 43.61
CA GLU A 690 -2.13 33.95 43.41
C GLU A 690 -2.49 34.16 41.92
N GLU A 691 -3.45 35.04 41.64
CA GLU A 691 -3.85 35.50 40.30
C GLU A 691 -2.77 36.34 39.62
N THR A 692 -2.56 36.17 38.32
CA THR A 692 -2.00 37.23 37.46
C THR A 692 -2.89 37.52 36.26
N LYS A 693 -3.10 38.83 36.09
CA LYS A 693 -4.07 39.53 35.24
C LYS A 693 -3.93 39.30 33.74
N SER A 694 -5.12 39.31 33.12
CA SER A 694 -5.43 39.55 31.71
C SER A 694 -4.74 40.79 31.09
N GLN A 695 -4.24 40.65 29.86
CA GLN A 695 -3.99 41.76 28.93
C GLN A 695 -4.76 41.54 27.61
N GLU A 696 -5.38 42.62 27.14
CA GLU A 696 -6.19 42.77 25.91
C GLU A 696 -5.38 42.59 24.59
N PRO A 697 -6.06 42.36 23.44
CA PRO A 697 -5.41 41.98 22.19
C PRO A 697 -4.82 43.17 21.43
N THR A 698 -3.64 42.95 20.85
CA THR A 698 -2.93 43.90 19.98
C THR A 698 -3.45 43.86 18.54
N ASP A 699 -3.62 45.06 17.99
CA ASP A 699 -4.08 45.40 16.64
C ASP A 699 -3.24 44.74 15.52
N GLN A 700 -3.84 43.81 14.76
CA GLN A 700 -3.24 43.08 13.63
C GLN A 700 -3.19 43.88 12.30
N THR A 701 -3.46 45.18 12.31
CA THR A 701 -3.53 45.96 11.06
C THR A 701 -2.14 46.32 10.49
N VAL A 702 -1.08 46.30 11.31
CA VAL A 702 0.28 46.72 10.89
C VAL A 702 1.08 45.66 10.11
N PRO A 703 1.04 44.34 10.45
CA PRO A 703 1.76 43.31 9.69
C PRO A 703 1.22 43.10 8.27
N ILE A 704 -0.08 43.27 8.05
CA ILE A 704 -0.74 43.05 6.75
C ILE A 704 -0.31 44.11 5.73
N VAL A 705 -0.20 45.37 6.16
CA VAL A 705 0.24 46.48 5.29
C VAL A 705 1.71 46.29 4.89
N VAL A 706 2.56 45.80 5.80
CA VAL A 706 3.97 45.50 5.51
C VAL A 706 4.09 44.31 4.54
N GLY A 707 3.27 43.26 4.70
CA GLY A 707 3.21 42.11 3.79
C GLY A 707 2.78 42.48 2.37
N CYS A 708 1.76 43.33 2.22
CA CYS A 708 1.30 43.78 0.90
C CYS A 708 2.35 44.64 0.16
N VAL A 709 3.11 45.47 0.89
CA VAL A 709 4.18 46.30 0.29
C VAL A 709 5.37 45.44 -0.15
N LEU A 710 5.74 44.41 0.63
CA LEU A 710 6.79 43.46 0.25
C LEU A 710 6.37 42.59 -0.95
N GLY A 711 5.12 42.15 -1.01
CA GLY A 711 4.58 41.42 -2.17
C GLY A 711 4.60 42.24 -3.46
N ALA A 712 4.23 43.52 -3.39
CA ALA A 712 4.28 44.43 -4.54
C ALA A 712 5.71 44.68 -5.05
N LEU A 713 6.70 44.76 -4.14
CA LEU A 713 8.12 44.87 -4.47
C LEU A 713 8.65 43.62 -5.19
N LEU A 714 8.28 42.42 -4.71
CA LEU A 714 8.64 41.14 -5.32
C LEU A 714 8.10 41.00 -6.75
N VAL A 715 6.85 41.39 -6.98
CA VAL A 715 6.23 41.39 -8.32
C VAL A 715 6.96 42.35 -9.27
N CYS A 716 7.35 43.54 -8.79
CA CYS A 716 8.13 44.49 -9.60
C CYS A 716 9.52 43.95 -9.98
N ILE A 717 10.18 43.24 -9.06
CA ILE A 717 11.47 42.60 -9.30
C ILE A 717 11.33 41.47 -10.33
N LEU A 718 10.31 40.62 -10.21
CA LEU A 718 10.03 39.53 -11.15
C LEU A 718 9.72 40.05 -12.56
N ILE A 719 8.91 41.10 -12.69
CA ILE A 719 8.63 41.74 -13.97
C ILE A 719 9.91 42.34 -14.57
N GLY A 720 10.75 42.99 -13.75
CA GLY A 720 12.06 43.49 -14.15
C GLY A 720 12.98 42.37 -14.68
N TYR A 721 13.02 41.23 -13.98
CA TYR A 721 13.79 40.05 -14.36
C TYR A 721 13.32 39.44 -15.69
N VAL A 722 12.00 39.30 -15.90
CA VAL A 722 11.43 38.78 -17.14
C VAL A 722 11.71 39.71 -18.33
N ILE A 723 11.60 41.03 -18.14
CA ILE A 723 11.94 42.01 -19.17
C ILE A 723 13.43 41.95 -19.52
N PHE A 724 14.29 41.82 -18.51
CA PHE A 724 15.74 41.68 -18.69
C PHE A 724 16.08 40.39 -19.46
N ARG A 725 15.53 39.23 -19.07
CA ARG A 725 15.73 37.96 -19.80
C ARG A 725 15.23 38.02 -21.23
N ARG A 726 14.06 38.63 -21.49
CA ARG A 726 13.55 38.79 -22.86
C ARG A 726 14.44 39.70 -23.72
N ARG A 727 15.05 40.73 -23.14
CA ARG A 727 16.03 41.59 -23.85
C ARG A 727 17.36 40.89 -24.09
N ALA A 728 17.81 40.06 -23.15
CA ALA A 728 19.02 39.24 -23.31
C ALA A 728 18.83 38.16 -24.41
N ALA A 729 17.70 37.45 -24.43
CA ALA A 729 17.37 36.47 -25.46
C ALA A 729 17.29 37.08 -26.87
N LYS A 730 16.79 38.33 -26.98
CA LYS A 730 16.74 39.05 -28.26
C LYS A 730 18.11 39.50 -28.77
N ARG A 731 19.12 39.65 -27.90
CA ARG A 731 20.50 39.99 -28.29
C ARG A 731 21.32 38.77 -28.72
N SER A 732 21.00 37.57 -28.25
CA SER A 732 21.67 36.33 -28.70
C SER A 732 21.19 35.82 -30.07
N ALA A 733 20.06 36.31 -30.58
CA ALA A 733 19.48 35.86 -31.86
C ALA A 733 20.08 36.56 -33.10
N ASP A 734 20.90 37.60 -32.95
CA ASP A 734 21.42 38.44 -34.04
C ASP A 734 22.90 38.16 -34.40
N ILE A 735 23.44 36.97 -34.12
CA ILE A 735 24.80 36.55 -34.55
C ILE A 735 24.69 35.64 -35.79
N PRO A 736 25.16 36.04 -36.99
CA PRO A 736 25.10 35.19 -38.18
C PRO A 736 26.23 34.13 -38.18
N SER A 737 25.87 32.85 -38.28
CA SER A 737 26.82 31.74 -38.43
C SER A 737 27.25 31.57 -39.89
N THR A 738 28.50 31.89 -40.21
CA THR A 738 29.19 31.44 -41.41
C THR A 738 29.82 30.07 -41.18
N THR A 739 29.47 29.08 -42.01
CA THR A 739 30.35 28.16 -42.80
C THR A 739 29.66 26.81 -43.01
N GLY A 740 29.44 26.45 -44.28
CA GLY A 740 29.00 25.12 -44.70
C GLY A 740 30.15 24.20 -45.12
N SER A 741 29.77 23.09 -45.79
CA SER A 741 30.59 21.97 -46.33
C SER A 741 30.73 20.79 -45.35
N LYS A 742 30.51 19.51 -45.69
CA LYS A 742 30.18 18.76 -46.92
C LYS A 742 29.80 17.33 -46.50
N ALA A 743 29.08 16.62 -47.37
CA ALA A 743 28.78 15.19 -47.24
C ALA A 743 29.88 14.28 -47.84
N LEU A 744 30.09 13.14 -47.16
CA LEU A 744 30.56 11.78 -47.58
C LEU A 744 31.98 11.61 -48.14
N PRO A 745 32.58 10.39 -48.03
CA PRO A 745 32.03 9.11 -47.56
C PRO A 745 32.25 8.78 -46.08
#